data_AF-A0A2G6PXF5-F1
#
_entry.id   AF-A0A2G6PXF5-F1
#
_cell.length_a   1.000
_cell.length_b   1.000
_cell.length_c   1.000
_cell.angle_alpha   90.00
_cell.angle_beta   90.00
_cell.angle_gamma   90.00
#
_symmetry.space_group_name_H-M   'P 1'
#
loop_
_entity.id
_entity.type
_entity.pdbx_description
1 polymer ?
#
loop_
_entity_poly.entity_id
_entity_poly.type
_entity_poly.pdbx_seq_one_letter_code
_entity_poly.pdbx_strand_id
1 'polypeptide(L)'
;MGIINQEMVCMHASLSRLKQGLRFFFGIAFSRLFGFFRDILMAFFFGSNFITDAFTLAFKIPNVFRQVFGESMYERAFMPPFNRLRSEGKLKEARRLLLRTFLISQILVIVCMTLVYFFLPFIIDKLAAGFEEDAQGLPLELARLFMPYMLLISLATFCGSILRYTKKKEFLYGFSPAVQNMLLLITMILFYKSLGIVSMVYGYLIGSVGFLLVQLPSVIKIYRDLGREEDVKESKGFSKGETKKAFGQGGNILASSLFNKSIDLVDAAVATLTVNGAVTALMYSRRILDLPVTLFGMAFSSLPVSKAVSDLKGKKKGVDIPAAIAMGVKTQFILMVPISVFCLIYGHELMTLFFKRGEFDEQALKLTSVAFFFFSIGLFPMSLRRFFAEIFPAIEDSRPLIYVSFIGAVVNISLDLMLYRTFLGHGGIALATSISYVVQCMVMIYLLKRASVNLRGQGIGSFVSKSSVAIGLYALAMGGIKLALPEDGNFFFLLAVIILIGGIGLVVFLAVTLPFLIKRSDKKLRVILSGGGTGGHVYPSLAIFDILSKHEEIEDVCYLGMKTKPEYKIVTKKGIAFRGIRSAPVAGISAKSLFHSFPNLVMGTLQAMKHILAFNPSLVIVSGGYVSAPVVFAAALLQPFLKLKIVLHEQNLAPGFMNKAASLLVDLSMVNFRESAFLMWNNKCVHVGYPVRKEFLLPKQDANLMKQKLGIPSDRFLVLAYGGSIGARTINRSFVQALPKFAQSKKFYLVHGIGMNQSSAYHALNDTRALLEEMDFNFDPEAFKGRDNDGEVFYEGHAYLHNLCDYQRAADLIVCRAGAGALAEIMALGKPALVIPKRGLPGDHQELNAIELRAKGACELLFESYSLESNTEWVDPDALFKTVLSLAGKREELLSMSKHAGASFYSNTEHAVANAIADCFHERPLNHITQITEPASIKHQRLFDSLVSHLEEQPSDHVMVQYYRSKLEGYLRSSHFLQVNKGIKLIGVFKDPQLYNYIYENFDQFKGFLKRNSLFALAKAVSYQPEFETMVLKGLDDSYFETRLRAIGLYRRFYRELNRQRAICDKIHSIALNKRESYEVRSDAIAASVLFLNQTQYIDSMNKFLFARNVRLREGVLRGVELGIKENRFDNFHEVSKFLKQMLLTNSDFQAHFHIRDQFKNTAVVLRQATLNKSRSQVKEDQ
;
A
#
# COMPACT_ATOMS: atom_id res chain seq x y z
N MET A 1 0.06 28.75 28.08
CA MET A 1 1.43 28.92 27.55
C MET A 1 2.50 28.11 28.30
N GLY A 2 2.44 27.94 29.63
CA GLY A 2 3.44 27.17 30.40
C GLY A 2 3.53 25.67 30.05
N ILE A 3 2.42 25.03 29.67
CA ILE A 3 2.38 23.59 29.30
C ILE A 3 2.98 23.36 27.90
N ILE A 4 2.72 24.28 26.95
CA ILE A 4 3.27 24.22 25.58
C ILE A 4 4.80 24.42 25.58
N ASN A 5 5.32 25.27 26.48
CA ASN A 5 6.77 25.43 26.66
C ASN A 5 7.41 24.18 27.27
N GLN A 6 6.76 23.49 28.21
CA GLN A 6 7.28 22.23 28.77
C GLN A 6 7.30 21.08 27.74
N GLU A 7 6.28 20.98 26.89
CA GLU A 7 6.23 19.97 25.82
C GLU A 7 7.23 20.27 24.70
N MET A 8 7.39 21.53 24.28
CA MET A 8 8.43 21.91 23.30
C MET A 8 9.85 21.70 23.81
N VAL A 9 10.10 21.97 25.10
CA VAL A 9 11.39 21.69 25.75
C VAL A 9 11.64 20.18 25.86
N CYS A 10 10.63 19.37 26.16
CA CYS A 10 10.75 17.91 26.13
C CYS A 10 11.00 17.36 24.71
N MET A 11 10.34 17.93 23.70
CA MET A 11 10.51 17.50 22.30
C MET A 11 11.89 17.88 21.75
N HIS A 12 12.37 19.09 22.02
CA HIS A 12 13.75 19.51 21.69
C HIS A 12 14.80 18.66 22.42
N ALA A 13 14.58 18.37 23.71
CA ALA A 13 15.46 17.50 24.48
C ALA A 13 15.48 16.06 23.92
N SER A 14 14.35 15.55 23.43
CA SER A 14 14.25 14.22 22.82
C SER A 14 14.96 14.14 21.46
N LEU A 15 14.81 15.16 20.60
CA LEU A 15 15.47 15.27 19.30
C LEU A 15 16.98 15.49 19.43
N SER A 16 17.42 16.31 20.39
CA SER A 16 18.85 16.49 20.65
C SER A 16 19.52 15.21 21.15
N ARG A 17 18.81 14.42 21.97
CA ARG A 17 19.28 13.13 22.49
C ARG A 17 19.29 12.06 21.40
N LEU A 18 18.30 12.05 20.50
CA LEU A 18 18.29 11.17 19.35
C LEU A 18 19.48 11.47 18.42
N LYS A 19 19.75 12.75 18.15
CA LYS A 19 20.94 13.18 17.38
C LYS A 19 22.25 12.78 18.06
N GLN A 20 22.33 12.86 19.38
CA GLN A 20 23.49 12.39 20.17
C GLN A 20 23.67 10.87 20.06
N GLY A 21 22.60 10.11 20.32
CA GLY A 21 22.59 8.65 20.18
C GLY A 21 22.97 8.19 18.77
N LEU A 22 22.52 8.88 17.73
CA LEU A 22 22.90 8.61 16.34
C LEU A 22 24.38 8.88 16.06
N ARG A 23 24.94 10.01 16.54
CA ARG A 23 26.38 10.31 16.37
C ARG A 23 27.27 9.27 17.05
N PHE A 24 26.89 8.85 18.25
CA PHE A 24 27.56 7.78 18.98
C PHE A 24 27.46 6.44 18.24
N PHE A 25 26.26 6.08 17.77
CA PHE A 25 26.00 4.88 16.98
C PHE A 25 26.85 4.84 15.70
N PHE A 26 26.86 5.90 14.90
CA PHE A 26 27.65 5.96 13.68
C PHE A 26 29.15 5.83 13.94
N GLY A 27 29.69 6.50 14.97
CA GLY A 27 31.09 6.37 15.35
C GLY A 27 31.48 4.91 15.66
N ILE A 28 30.68 4.22 16.48
CA ILE A 28 30.90 2.81 16.82
C ILE A 28 30.73 1.90 15.60
N ALA A 29 29.72 2.16 14.76
CA ALA A 29 29.47 1.37 13.56
C ALA A 29 30.68 1.38 12.63
N PHE A 30 31.28 2.55 12.38
CA PHE A 30 32.51 2.64 11.59
C PHE A 30 33.65 1.81 12.19
N SER A 31 33.91 1.94 13.49
CA SER A 31 34.96 1.16 14.17
C SER A 31 34.76 -0.35 14.03
N ARG A 32 33.50 -0.82 14.16
CA ARG A 32 33.16 -2.24 14.05
C ARG A 32 33.26 -2.76 12.63
N LEU A 33 32.86 -1.96 11.63
CA LEU A 33 33.01 -2.30 10.22
C LEU A 33 34.48 -2.45 9.83
N PHE A 34 35.34 -1.49 10.19
CA PHE A 34 36.79 -1.60 9.92
C PHE A 34 37.44 -2.77 10.66
N GLY A 35 37.00 -3.05 11.90
CA GLY A 35 37.47 -4.22 12.65
C GLY A 35 37.03 -5.55 12.00
N PHE A 36 35.86 -5.56 11.36
CA PHE A 36 35.39 -6.72 10.61
C PHE A 36 36.15 -6.89 9.29
N PHE A 37 36.39 -5.82 8.54
CA PHE A 37 37.23 -5.85 7.34
C PHE A 37 38.66 -6.33 7.63
N ARG A 38 39.22 -5.94 8.78
CA ARG A 38 40.50 -6.47 9.25
C ARG A 38 40.48 -8.00 9.36
N ASP A 39 39.45 -8.57 9.95
CA ASP A 39 39.38 -10.01 10.16
C ASP A 39 39.12 -10.76 8.85
N ILE A 40 38.34 -10.20 7.92
CA ILE A 40 38.19 -10.74 6.56
C ILE A 40 39.54 -10.77 5.83
N LEU A 41 40.32 -9.68 5.89
CA LEU A 41 41.62 -9.63 5.23
C LEU A 41 42.66 -10.51 5.92
N MET A 42 42.59 -10.66 7.25
CA MET A 42 43.42 -11.62 7.98
C MET A 42 43.11 -13.05 7.51
N ALA A 43 41.84 -13.42 7.36
CA ALA A 43 41.44 -14.72 6.82
C ALA A 43 41.92 -14.90 5.36
N PHE A 44 41.80 -13.86 4.53
CA PHE A 44 42.24 -13.90 3.14
C PHE A 44 43.76 -14.13 2.99
N PHE A 45 44.59 -13.44 3.79
CA PHE A 45 46.05 -13.52 3.67
C PHE A 45 46.68 -14.65 4.46
N PHE A 46 46.08 -15.09 5.57
CA PHE A 46 46.72 -16.03 6.50
C PHE A 46 45.87 -17.27 6.83
N GLY A 47 44.60 -17.33 6.41
CA GLY A 47 43.73 -18.50 6.63
C GLY A 47 43.38 -18.75 8.09
N SER A 48 43.09 -20.02 8.42
CA SER A 48 42.89 -20.50 9.80
C SER A 48 43.78 -21.71 10.04
N ASN A 49 44.94 -21.48 10.66
CA ASN A 49 46.03 -22.45 10.80
C ASN A 49 46.85 -22.18 12.06
N PHE A 50 47.93 -22.93 12.23
CA PHE A 50 48.83 -22.78 13.36
C PHE A 50 49.39 -21.35 13.54
N ILE A 51 49.80 -20.68 12.46
CA ILE A 51 50.40 -19.34 12.52
C ILE A 51 49.39 -18.31 13.04
N THR A 52 48.15 -18.39 12.55
CA THR A 52 47.06 -17.51 12.98
C THR A 52 46.57 -17.83 14.40
N ASP A 53 46.63 -19.10 14.81
CA ASP A 53 46.38 -19.51 16.20
C ASP A 53 47.44 -18.95 17.15
N ALA A 54 48.72 -19.05 16.80
CA ALA A 54 49.84 -18.49 17.56
C ALA A 54 49.71 -16.98 17.74
N PHE A 55 49.36 -16.26 16.66
CA PHE A 55 49.09 -14.83 16.70
C PHE A 55 47.88 -14.50 17.58
N THR A 56 46.77 -15.22 17.41
CA THR A 56 45.54 -14.98 18.18
C THR A 56 45.77 -15.21 19.67
N LEU A 57 46.55 -16.24 20.02
CA LEU A 57 46.97 -16.55 21.38
C LEU A 57 47.84 -15.43 21.97
N ALA A 58 48.87 -15.01 21.23
CA ALA A 58 49.77 -13.92 21.63
C ALA A 58 49.01 -12.60 21.84
N PHE A 59 48.05 -12.27 20.97
CA PHE A 59 47.25 -11.05 21.04
C PHE A 59 46.23 -11.05 22.20
N LYS A 60 45.78 -12.22 22.68
CA LYS A 60 44.81 -12.28 23.78
C LYS A 60 45.35 -11.63 25.05
N ILE A 61 46.62 -11.84 25.39
CA ILE A 61 47.27 -11.30 26.59
C ILE A 61 47.11 -9.77 26.67
N PRO A 62 47.63 -8.97 25.72
CA PRO A 62 47.49 -7.52 25.80
C PRO A 62 46.05 -7.04 25.57
N ASN A 63 45.22 -7.79 24.84
CA ASN A 63 43.82 -7.42 24.63
C ASN A 63 42.97 -7.53 25.91
N VAL A 64 43.32 -8.43 26.84
CA VAL A 64 42.72 -8.45 28.19
C VAL A 64 42.93 -7.11 28.88
N PHE A 65 44.13 -6.54 28.81
CA PHE A 65 44.42 -5.22 29.40
C PHE A 65 43.60 -4.11 28.76
N ARG A 66 43.47 -4.09 27.42
CA ARG A 66 42.59 -3.14 26.72
C ARG A 66 41.15 -3.20 27.25
N GLN A 67 40.60 -4.39 27.45
CA GLN A 67 39.21 -4.59 27.87
C GLN A 67 39.00 -4.31 29.36
N VAL A 68 39.98 -4.64 30.20
CA VAL A 68 39.95 -4.42 31.64
C VAL A 68 40.09 -2.94 31.96
N PHE A 69 41.16 -2.29 31.50
CA PHE A 69 41.42 -0.88 31.80
C PHE A 69 40.48 0.05 31.03
N GLY A 70 40.32 -0.20 29.73
CA GLY A 70 39.50 0.63 28.83
C GLY A 70 37.99 0.48 29.04
N GLU A 71 37.43 -0.69 28.72
CA GLU A 71 35.97 -0.90 28.65
C GLU A 71 35.31 -1.09 30.03
N SER A 72 36.09 -1.42 31.06
CA SER A 72 35.57 -1.75 32.38
C SER A 72 35.95 -0.69 33.43
N MET A 73 37.25 -0.49 33.66
CA MET A 73 37.72 0.32 34.78
C MET A 73 37.49 1.82 34.58
N TYR A 74 37.98 2.41 33.49
CA TYR A 74 37.85 3.85 33.25
C TYR A 74 36.38 4.27 33.13
N GLU A 75 35.61 3.58 32.30
CA GLU A 75 34.25 3.99 31.96
C GLU A 75 33.21 3.77 33.06
N ARG A 76 33.36 2.71 33.86
CA ARG A 76 32.35 2.31 34.85
C ARG A 76 32.71 2.71 36.29
N ALA A 77 34.00 2.86 36.61
CA ALA A 77 34.44 3.23 37.95
C ALA A 77 34.85 4.71 38.08
N PHE A 78 35.63 5.20 37.12
CA PHE A 78 36.30 6.51 37.26
C PHE A 78 35.55 7.67 36.60
N MET A 79 34.90 7.44 35.46
CA MET A 79 34.20 8.51 34.76
C MET A 79 32.90 9.00 35.41
N PRO A 80 32.07 8.17 36.08
CA PRO A 80 30.86 8.69 36.74
C PRO A 80 31.15 9.71 37.86
N PRO A 81 32.12 9.47 38.79
CA PRO A 81 32.55 10.48 39.76
C PRO A 81 33.15 11.73 39.09
N PHE A 82 33.95 11.57 38.04
CA PHE A 82 34.51 12.70 37.29
C PHE A 82 33.42 13.59 36.68
N ASN A 83 32.42 12.99 36.01
CA ASN A 83 31.34 13.74 35.39
C ASN A 83 30.42 14.40 36.44
N ARG A 84 30.25 13.77 37.61
CA ARG A 84 29.54 14.36 38.75
C ARG A 84 30.24 15.64 39.22
N LEU A 85 31.53 15.58 39.53
CA LEU A 85 32.34 16.74 39.93
C LEU A 85 32.30 17.86 38.89
N ARG A 86 32.38 17.51 37.60
CA ARG A 86 32.27 18.47 36.50
C ARG A 86 30.88 19.12 36.43
N SER A 87 29.81 18.34 36.62
CA SER A 87 28.43 18.84 36.60
C SER A 87 28.06 19.70 37.81
N GLU A 88 28.73 19.47 38.95
CA GLU A 88 28.59 20.25 40.18
C GLU A 88 29.44 21.55 40.17
N GLY A 89 30.21 21.79 39.11
CA GLY A 89 31.08 22.97 39.00
C GLY A 89 32.40 22.88 39.78
N LYS A 90 32.76 21.70 40.31
CA LYS A 90 34.01 21.46 41.07
C LYS A 90 35.17 21.08 40.15
N LEU A 91 35.59 22.04 39.32
CA LEU A 91 36.46 21.77 38.18
C LEU A 91 37.90 21.43 38.60
N LYS A 92 38.44 22.09 39.64
CA LYS A 92 39.77 21.74 40.18
C LYS A 92 39.81 20.35 40.80
N GLU A 93 38.72 19.89 41.41
CA GLU A 93 38.61 18.53 41.95
C GLU A 93 38.51 17.49 40.83
N ALA A 94 37.69 17.76 39.81
CA ALA A 94 37.60 16.91 38.62
C ALA A 94 38.97 16.76 37.94
N ARG A 95 39.74 17.85 37.83
CA ARG A 95 41.10 17.86 37.27
C ARG A 95 42.06 17.01 38.11
N ARG A 96 42.07 17.16 39.44
CA ARG A 96 42.91 16.37 40.34
C ARG A 96 42.58 14.89 40.30
N LEU A 97 41.28 14.53 40.27
CA LEU A 97 40.83 13.15 40.15
C LEU A 97 41.31 12.52 38.83
N LEU A 98 41.20 13.25 37.72
CA LEU A 98 41.64 12.79 36.40
C LEU A 98 43.15 12.52 36.39
N LEU A 99 43.97 13.46 36.90
CA LEU A 99 45.43 13.30 36.95
C LEU A 99 45.86 12.13 37.86
N ARG A 100 45.26 12.00 39.05
CA ARG A 100 45.58 10.90 39.98
C ARG A 100 45.19 9.54 39.41
N THR A 101 44.01 9.46 38.79
CA THR A 101 43.55 8.24 38.12
C THR A 101 44.49 7.87 36.97
N PHE A 102 44.89 8.86 36.17
CA PHE A 102 45.87 8.68 35.10
C PHE A 102 47.18 8.09 35.64
N LEU A 103 47.83 8.77 36.57
CA LEU A 103 49.13 8.32 37.11
C LEU A 103 49.06 6.93 37.75
N ILE A 104 48.07 6.69 38.62
CA ILE A 104 47.93 5.40 39.31
C ILE A 104 47.66 4.27 38.31
N SER A 105 46.75 4.49 37.34
CA SER A 105 46.44 3.47 36.35
C SER A 105 47.61 3.18 35.41
N GLN A 106 48.39 4.19 35.00
CA GLN A 106 49.57 3.97 34.16
C GLN A 106 50.70 3.28 34.91
N ILE A 107 50.97 3.65 36.16
CA ILE A 107 51.93 2.92 37.01
C ILE A 107 51.49 1.46 37.17
N LEU A 108 50.20 1.21 37.44
CA LEU A 108 49.67 -0.13 37.57
C LEU A 108 49.83 -0.94 36.27
N VAL A 109 49.57 -0.33 35.11
CA VAL A 109 49.76 -1.00 33.81
C VAL A 109 51.23 -1.30 33.54
N ILE A 110 52.16 -0.40 33.88
CA ILE A 110 53.60 -0.64 33.75
C ILE A 110 54.03 -1.81 34.66
N VAL A 111 53.61 -1.81 35.93
CA VAL A 111 53.90 -2.92 36.85
C VAL A 111 53.35 -4.24 36.31
N CYS A 112 52.10 -4.25 35.85
CA CYS A 112 51.49 -5.45 35.27
C CYS A 112 52.20 -5.89 33.99
N MET A 113 52.59 -4.95 33.11
CA MET A 113 53.36 -5.23 31.89
C MET A 113 54.71 -5.86 32.24
N THR A 114 55.43 -5.32 33.21
CA THR A 114 56.71 -5.89 33.68
C THR A 114 56.51 -7.30 34.24
N LEU A 115 55.49 -7.51 35.09
CA LEU A 115 55.17 -8.84 35.62
C LEU A 115 54.82 -9.82 34.49
N VAL A 116 53.94 -9.43 33.57
CA VAL A 116 53.55 -10.27 32.42
C VAL A 116 54.76 -10.60 31.57
N TYR A 117 55.71 -9.67 31.36
CA TYR A 117 56.93 -9.92 30.58
C TYR A 117 57.79 -11.02 31.21
N PHE A 118 58.01 -10.95 32.53
CA PHE A 118 58.79 -11.96 33.24
C PHE A 118 58.11 -13.34 33.27
N PHE A 119 56.79 -13.38 33.45
CA PHE A 119 56.03 -14.63 33.44
C PHE A 119 55.59 -15.08 32.05
N LEU A 120 55.95 -14.35 30.99
CA LEU A 120 55.45 -14.61 29.64
C LEU A 120 55.78 -16.02 29.13
N PRO A 121 57.00 -16.56 29.30
CA PRO A 121 57.30 -17.93 28.89
C PRO A 121 56.40 -18.96 29.58
N PHE A 122 56.17 -18.81 30.89
CA PHE A 122 55.30 -19.70 31.66
C PHE A 122 53.83 -19.58 31.24
N ILE A 123 53.36 -18.36 30.98
CA ILE A 123 52.00 -18.11 30.52
C ILE A 123 51.78 -18.74 29.14
N ILE A 124 52.73 -18.57 28.21
CA ILE A 124 52.63 -19.13 26.86
C ILE A 124 52.74 -20.66 26.90
N ASP A 125 53.64 -21.25 27.69
CA ASP A 125 53.73 -22.71 27.89
C ASP A 125 52.36 -23.32 28.24
N LYS A 126 51.62 -22.70 29.17
CA LYS A 126 50.29 -23.18 29.55
C LYS A 126 49.19 -22.88 28.53
N LEU A 127 49.26 -21.73 27.86
CA LEU A 127 48.27 -21.35 26.85
C LEU A 127 48.45 -22.12 25.53
N ALA A 128 49.68 -22.51 25.19
CA ALA A 128 50.08 -23.19 23.97
C ALA A 128 50.33 -24.70 24.19
N ALA A 129 49.83 -25.26 25.29
CA ALA A 129 50.11 -26.65 25.69
C ALA A 129 49.67 -27.70 24.65
N GLY A 130 48.77 -27.37 23.73
CA GLY A 130 48.37 -28.23 22.61
C GLY A 130 49.23 -28.11 21.34
N PHE A 131 50.23 -27.23 21.32
CA PHE A 131 51.13 -27.09 20.17
C PHE A 131 52.35 -28.03 20.29
N GLU A 132 52.84 -28.50 19.15
CA GLU A 132 54.09 -29.27 19.04
C GLU A 132 55.28 -28.49 19.62
N GLU A 133 56.22 -29.18 20.28
CA GLU A 133 57.33 -28.55 21.02
C GLU A 133 58.16 -27.57 20.17
N ASP A 134 58.42 -27.90 18.90
CA ASP A 134 59.17 -27.04 17.97
C ASP A 134 58.40 -25.77 17.55
N ALA A 135 57.08 -25.76 17.72
CA ALA A 135 56.19 -24.69 17.27
C ALA A 135 55.87 -23.67 18.39
N GLN A 136 56.11 -24.00 19.66
CA GLN A 136 55.77 -23.15 20.81
C GLN A 136 56.55 -21.81 20.89
N GLY A 137 57.64 -21.66 20.13
CA GLY A 137 58.45 -20.43 20.09
C GLY A 137 57.72 -19.23 19.47
N LEU A 138 56.93 -19.45 18.42
CA LEU A 138 56.29 -18.35 17.66
C LEU A 138 55.27 -17.54 18.49
N PRO A 139 54.31 -18.15 19.24
CA PRO A 139 53.42 -17.39 20.12
C PRO A 139 54.18 -16.54 21.15
N LEU A 140 55.29 -17.05 21.68
CA LEU A 140 56.12 -16.33 22.66
C LEU A 140 56.79 -15.10 22.03
N GLU A 141 57.35 -15.24 20.83
CA GLU A 141 57.95 -14.12 20.09
C GLU A 141 56.92 -13.03 19.77
N LEU A 142 55.77 -13.43 19.24
CA LEU A 142 54.68 -12.49 18.94
C LEU A 142 54.18 -11.79 20.21
N ALA A 143 54.05 -12.51 21.32
CA ALA A 143 53.60 -11.94 22.58
C ALA A 143 54.61 -10.93 23.16
N ARG A 144 55.92 -11.17 23.01
CA ARG A 144 56.97 -10.21 23.38
C ARG A 144 56.86 -8.93 22.56
N LEU A 145 56.63 -9.04 21.25
CA LEU A 145 56.44 -7.89 20.37
C LEU A 145 55.18 -7.08 20.71
N PHE A 146 54.16 -7.72 21.29
CA PHE A 146 52.95 -7.05 21.75
C PHE A 146 53.09 -6.31 23.09
N MET A 147 54.19 -6.42 23.81
CA MET A 147 54.31 -5.78 25.13
C MET A 147 54.13 -4.26 25.11
N PRO A 148 54.74 -3.49 24.16
CA PRO A 148 54.51 -2.04 24.08
C PRO A 148 53.05 -1.67 23.79
N TYR A 149 52.30 -2.56 23.13
CA TYR A 149 50.89 -2.33 22.83
C TYR A 149 50.04 -2.21 24.11
N MET A 150 50.39 -2.90 25.20
CA MET A 150 49.67 -2.82 26.49
C MET A 150 49.63 -1.38 27.05
N LEU A 151 50.77 -0.69 27.00
CA LEU A 151 50.88 0.68 27.47
C LEU A 151 50.12 1.65 26.54
N LEU A 152 50.35 1.53 25.23
CA LEU A 152 49.74 2.42 24.22
C LEU A 152 48.21 2.32 24.24
N ILE A 153 47.67 1.11 24.35
CA ILE A 153 46.23 0.90 24.35
C ILE A 153 45.56 1.34 25.66
N SER A 154 46.22 1.18 26.81
CA SER A 154 45.75 1.75 28.07
C SER A 154 45.65 3.28 27.99
N LEU A 155 46.69 3.91 27.44
CA LEU A 155 46.73 5.36 27.26
C LEU A 155 45.63 5.85 26.32
N ALA A 156 45.48 5.21 25.15
CA ALA A 156 44.44 5.54 24.19
C ALA A 156 43.03 5.35 24.76
N THR A 157 42.76 4.26 25.47
CA THR A 157 41.44 4.00 26.07
C THR A 157 41.12 4.93 27.24
N PHE A 158 42.12 5.37 28.00
CA PHE A 158 41.96 6.41 29.02
C PHE A 158 41.55 7.74 28.38
N CYS A 159 42.27 8.19 27.34
CA CYS A 159 41.93 9.37 26.56
C CYS A 159 40.51 9.28 25.98
N GLY A 160 40.14 8.13 25.42
CA GLY A 160 38.81 7.89 24.87
C GLY A 160 37.72 8.03 25.94
N SER A 161 37.93 7.46 27.12
CA SER A 161 36.98 7.50 28.22
C SER A 161 36.63 8.94 28.63
N ILE A 162 37.59 9.87 28.59
CA ILE A 162 37.35 11.30 28.85
C ILE A 162 36.45 11.93 27.77
N LEU A 163 36.68 11.58 26.51
CA LEU A 163 35.90 12.11 25.38
C LEU A 163 34.44 11.62 25.40
N ARG A 164 34.21 10.36 25.81
CA ARG A 164 32.87 9.76 25.92
C ARG A 164 31.92 10.61 26.79
N TYR A 165 32.43 11.20 27.87
CA TYR A 165 31.61 11.99 28.79
C TYR A 165 31.50 13.47 28.40
N THR A 166 31.92 13.85 27.19
CA THR A 166 31.88 15.24 26.71
C THR A 166 30.90 15.38 25.54
N LYS A 167 29.77 16.08 25.76
CA LYS A 167 28.58 16.18 24.87
C LYS A 167 28.84 16.58 23.40
N LYS A 168 30.04 17.02 23.03
CA LYS A 168 30.42 17.43 21.66
C LYS A 168 31.45 16.49 20.98
N LYS A 169 31.95 15.47 21.68
CA LYS A 169 33.08 14.64 21.23
C LYS A 169 32.79 13.13 21.19
N GLU A 170 31.53 12.73 21.36
CA GLU A 170 31.06 11.33 21.34
C GLU A 170 31.36 10.60 20.01
N PHE A 171 31.23 11.30 18.87
CA PHE A 171 31.62 10.75 17.57
C PHE A 171 33.12 10.43 17.52
N LEU A 172 33.96 11.35 18.00
CA LEU A 172 35.40 11.16 18.02
C LEU A 172 35.77 9.94 18.87
N TYR A 173 35.15 9.78 20.05
CA TYR A 173 35.33 8.59 20.89
C TYR A 173 35.00 7.30 20.13
N GLY A 174 33.82 7.22 19.49
CA GLY A 174 33.40 6.04 18.73
C GLY A 174 34.26 5.77 17.49
N PHE A 175 34.72 6.81 16.80
CA PHE A 175 35.49 6.73 15.56
C PHE A 175 36.98 6.38 15.79
N SER A 176 37.55 6.75 16.93
CA SER A 176 39.00 6.60 17.15
C SER A 176 39.55 5.17 17.01
N PRO A 177 38.86 4.10 17.46
CA PRO A 177 39.33 2.74 17.20
C PRO A 177 39.22 2.33 15.71
N ALA A 178 38.44 3.05 14.89
CA ALA A 178 38.45 2.85 13.44
C ALA A 178 39.80 3.24 12.82
N VAL A 179 40.43 4.31 13.33
CA VAL A 179 41.77 4.76 12.90
C VAL A 179 42.82 3.68 13.17
N GLN A 180 42.74 3.02 14.34
CA GLN A 180 43.61 1.88 14.65
C GLN A 180 43.46 0.78 13.62
N ASN A 181 42.22 0.36 13.33
CA ASN A 181 41.96 -0.70 12.37
C ASN A 181 42.38 -0.30 10.95
N MET A 182 42.20 0.96 10.56
CA MET A 182 42.61 1.47 9.24
C MET A 182 44.13 1.44 9.07
N LEU A 183 44.89 1.93 10.05
CA LEU A 183 46.36 1.90 10.00
C LEU A 183 46.88 0.46 10.04
N LEU A 184 46.28 -0.39 10.86
CA LEU A 184 46.60 -1.83 10.88
C LEU A 184 46.38 -2.46 9.51
N LEU A 185 45.24 -2.20 8.86
CA LEU A 185 44.93 -2.69 7.52
C LEU A 185 45.95 -2.23 6.49
N ILE A 186 46.34 -0.95 6.52
CA ILE A 186 47.36 -0.39 5.64
C ILE A 186 48.70 -1.09 5.85
N THR A 187 49.15 -1.25 7.11
CA THR A 187 50.41 -1.94 7.43
C THR A 187 50.37 -3.40 6.96
N MET A 188 49.26 -4.11 7.18
CA MET A 188 49.12 -5.49 6.74
C MET A 188 49.18 -5.60 5.21
N ILE A 189 48.42 -4.79 4.47
CA ILE A 189 48.40 -4.84 3.00
C ILE A 189 49.77 -4.52 2.40
N LEU A 190 50.50 -3.54 2.96
CA LEU A 190 51.81 -3.14 2.45
C LEU A 190 52.93 -4.13 2.78
N PHE A 191 52.87 -4.79 3.94
CA PHE A 191 53.99 -5.57 4.49
C PHE A 191 53.70 -7.06 4.71
N TYR A 192 52.53 -7.59 4.32
CA TYR A 192 52.26 -9.03 4.53
C TYR A 192 53.26 -9.93 3.79
N LYS A 193 53.72 -9.53 2.59
CA LYS A 193 54.67 -10.33 1.80
C LYS A 193 56.07 -10.39 2.43
N SER A 194 56.51 -9.31 3.09
CA SER A 194 57.87 -9.21 3.64
C SER A 194 57.96 -9.61 5.11
N LEU A 195 56.93 -9.32 5.92
CA LEU A 195 56.93 -9.55 7.37
C LEU A 195 55.94 -10.64 7.81
N GLY A 196 55.17 -11.23 6.89
CA GLY A 196 54.18 -12.27 7.22
C GLY A 196 53.20 -11.80 8.30
N ILE A 197 52.89 -12.67 9.26
CA ILE A 197 51.96 -12.37 10.37
C ILE A 197 52.48 -11.26 11.30
N VAL A 198 53.79 -11.03 11.35
CA VAL A 198 54.41 -9.96 12.17
C VAL A 198 53.98 -8.57 11.69
N SER A 199 53.63 -8.43 10.40
CA SER A 199 53.03 -7.19 9.87
C SER A 199 51.79 -6.75 10.65
N MET A 200 51.00 -7.69 11.17
CA MET A 200 49.82 -7.40 11.99
C MET A 200 50.20 -6.85 13.36
N VAL A 201 51.27 -7.35 13.98
CA VAL A 201 51.77 -6.86 15.27
C VAL A 201 52.19 -5.39 15.15
N TYR A 202 53.00 -5.07 14.14
CA TYR A 202 53.36 -3.69 13.84
C TYR A 202 52.15 -2.84 13.49
N GLY A 203 51.18 -3.38 12.76
CA GLY A 203 49.90 -2.72 12.48
C GLY A 203 49.12 -2.36 13.74
N TYR A 204 49.08 -3.24 14.75
CA TYR A 204 48.46 -2.94 16.04
C TYR A 204 49.22 -1.86 16.82
N LEU A 205 50.56 -1.87 16.79
CA LEU A 205 51.41 -0.86 17.43
C LEU A 205 51.21 0.52 16.79
N ILE A 206 51.45 0.64 15.47
CA ILE A 206 51.27 1.89 14.71
C ILE A 206 49.81 2.38 14.82
N GLY A 207 48.85 1.46 14.71
CA GLY A 207 47.44 1.77 14.85
C GLY A 207 47.08 2.29 16.25
N SER A 208 47.70 1.79 17.31
CA SER A 208 47.48 2.28 18.68
C SER A 208 48.06 3.67 18.91
N VAL A 209 49.17 4.01 18.25
CA VAL A 209 49.71 5.38 18.23
C VAL A 209 48.73 6.31 17.50
N GLY A 210 48.22 5.90 16.33
CA GLY A 210 47.21 6.68 15.61
C GLY A 210 45.92 6.87 16.40
N PHE A 211 45.45 5.82 17.10
CA PHE A 211 44.32 5.88 18.03
C PHE A 211 44.54 6.98 19.09
N LEU A 212 45.70 6.99 19.73
CA LEU A 212 46.05 8.01 20.73
C LEU A 212 46.11 9.42 20.13
N LEU A 213 46.85 9.61 19.04
CA LEU A 213 47.12 10.92 18.44
C LEU A 213 45.85 11.64 17.98
N VAL A 214 44.86 10.92 17.46
CA VAL A 214 43.58 11.50 17.03
C VAL A 214 42.77 12.09 18.19
N GLN A 215 42.93 11.53 19.40
CA GLN A 215 42.20 11.97 20.59
C GLN A 215 42.93 13.04 21.39
N LEU A 216 44.26 12.97 21.40
CA LEU A 216 45.13 13.73 22.29
C LEU A 216 44.87 15.26 22.26
N PRO A 217 44.70 15.94 21.10
CA PRO A 217 44.42 17.37 21.07
C PRO A 217 43.13 17.77 21.80
N SER A 218 42.09 16.94 21.68
CA SER A 218 40.80 17.21 22.35
C SER A 218 40.90 16.98 23.87
N VAL A 219 41.67 15.99 24.30
CA VAL A 219 41.90 15.71 25.74
C VAL A 219 42.74 16.80 26.38
N ILE A 220 43.83 17.24 25.73
CA ILE A 220 44.67 18.35 26.22
C ILE A 220 43.84 19.62 26.39
N LYS A 221 42.95 19.92 25.44
CA LYS A 221 42.03 21.06 25.55
C LYS A 221 41.12 20.94 26.77
N ILE A 222 40.47 19.79 26.98
CA ILE A 222 39.60 19.56 28.14
C ILE A 222 40.38 19.71 29.45
N TYR A 223 41.58 19.14 29.53
CA TYR A 223 42.43 19.25 30.71
C TYR A 223 42.82 20.71 31.02
N ARG A 224 43.12 21.50 29.98
CA ARG A 224 43.44 22.93 30.11
C ARG A 224 42.22 23.74 30.56
N ASP A 225 41.05 23.48 29.99
CA ASP A 225 39.80 24.18 30.31
C ASP A 225 39.39 23.94 31.77
N LEU A 226 39.54 22.71 32.28
CA LEU A 226 39.34 22.38 33.70
C LEU A 226 40.29 23.13 34.67
N GLY A 227 41.37 23.72 34.14
CA GLY A 227 42.36 24.47 34.91
C GLY A 227 42.19 25.99 34.85
N ARG A 228 41.27 26.51 34.03
CA ARG A 228 41.11 27.94 33.74
C ARG A 228 39.92 28.60 34.45
N GLU A 229 38.93 27.83 34.86
CA GLU A 229 37.73 28.34 35.52
C GLU A 229 37.92 28.35 37.06
N GLU A 230 37.63 29.49 37.69
CA GLU A 230 37.65 29.63 39.16
C GLU A 230 36.51 28.82 39.80
N ASP A 231 36.76 28.19 40.95
CA ASP A 231 35.74 27.39 41.65
C ASP A 231 34.63 28.32 42.13
N VAL A 232 33.41 28.18 41.59
CA VAL A 232 32.25 29.05 41.91
C VAL A 232 31.72 28.83 43.35
N LYS A 233 32.24 27.84 44.09
CA LYS A 233 31.91 27.61 45.51
C LYS A 233 33.12 27.10 46.29
N GLU A 234 33.64 27.92 47.20
CA GLU A 234 34.45 27.42 48.31
C GLU A 234 33.55 26.58 49.23
N SER A 235 33.68 25.25 49.17
CA SER A 235 33.26 24.39 50.26
C SER A 235 34.49 23.84 50.98
N LYS A 236 34.60 24.17 52.27
CA LYS A 236 35.47 23.50 53.23
C LYS A 236 35.34 21.97 53.08
N GLY A 237 36.47 21.30 52.87
CA GLY A 237 36.58 19.85 53.04
C GLY A 237 36.82 19.09 51.74
N PHE A 238 38.08 18.73 51.53
CA PHE A 238 38.51 17.68 50.61
C PHE A 238 37.72 16.39 50.90
N SER A 239 36.77 15.97 50.04
CA SER A 239 36.10 14.69 50.23
C SER A 239 37.03 13.55 49.85
N LYS A 240 37.89 13.11 50.79
CA LYS A 240 38.61 11.82 50.74
C LYS A 240 37.65 10.65 50.40
N GLY A 241 36.35 10.82 50.60
CA GLY A 241 35.30 9.84 50.34
C GLY A 241 35.06 9.52 48.86
N GLU A 242 35.00 10.51 47.96
CA GLU A 242 34.67 10.25 46.53
C GLU A 242 35.82 9.55 45.80
N THR A 243 37.07 9.92 46.08
CA THR A 243 38.23 9.18 45.54
C THR A 243 38.26 7.75 46.10
N LYS A 244 38.08 7.56 47.41
CA LYS A 244 38.05 6.22 48.02
C LYS A 244 36.92 5.34 47.45
N LYS A 245 35.74 5.91 47.19
CA LYS A 245 34.62 5.23 46.54
C LYS A 245 34.94 4.86 45.09
N ALA A 246 35.50 5.78 44.30
CA ALA A 246 35.87 5.53 42.90
C ALA A 246 36.91 4.41 42.78
N PHE A 247 37.94 4.41 43.63
CA PHE A 247 38.96 3.36 43.65
C PHE A 247 38.42 2.03 44.19
N GLY A 248 37.54 2.03 45.20
CA GLY A 248 36.90 0.81 45.70
C GLY A 248 35.97 0.16 44.66
N GLN A 249 35.17 0.95 43.95
CA GLN A 249 34.38 0.46 42.81
C GLN A 249 35.28 -0.01 41.66
N GLY A 250 36.38 0.71 41.41
CA GLY A 250 37.41 0.33 40.44
C GLY A 250 37.99 -1.05 40.70
N GLY A 251 38.36 -1.36 41.95
CA GLY A 251 38.85 -2.69 42.34
C GLY A 251 37.82 -3.81 42.12
N ASN A 252 36.56 -3.58 42.47
CA ASN A 252 35.48 -4.56 42.25
C ASN A 252 35.22 -4.83 40.76
N ILE A 253 35.20 -3.77 39.94
CA ILE A 253 34.99 -3.88 38.49
C ILE A 253 36.21 -4.54 37.82
N LEU A 254 37.42 -4.21 38.28
CA LEU A 254 38.65 -4.86 37.85
C LEU A 254 38.60 -6.37 38.11
N ALA A 255 38.26 -6.79 39.33
CA ALA A 255 38.14 -8.21 39.69
C ALA A 255 37.08 -8.94 38.83
N SER A 256 35.88 -8.36 38.69
CA SER A 256 34.83 -8.92 37.81
C SER A 256 35.28 -9.02 36.35
N SER A 257 36.00 -8.02 35.83
CA SER A 257 36.50 -8.02 34.46
C SER A 257 37.55 -9.11 34.25
N LEU A 258 38.49 -9.28 35.19
CA LEU A 258 39.51 -10.32 35.14
C LEU A 258 38.89 -11.73 35.12
N PHE A 259 37.90 -12.01 35.98
CA PHE A 259 37.17 -13.29 35.93
C PHE A 259 36.49 -13.54 34.58
N ASN A 260 35.79 -12.54 34.03
CA ASN A 260 35.17 -12.68 32.71
C ASN A 260 36.19 -12.88 31.59
N LYS A 261 37.39 -12.30 31.72
CA LYS A 261 38.45 -12.39 30.71
C LYS A 261 39.26 -13.69 30.82
N SER A 262 39.26 -14.33 31.99
CA SER A 262 39.86 -15.65 32.17
C SER A 262 39.20 -16.72 31.30
N ILE A 263 37.89 -16.64 31.09
CA ILE A 263 37.13 -17.47 30.14
C ILE A 263 37.78 -17.45 28.75
N ASP A 264 38.01 -16.24 28.20
CA ASP A 264 38.56 -16.09 26.84
C ASP A 264 39.99 -16.68 26.70
N LEU A 265 40.75 -16.74 27.79
CA LEU A 265 42.10 -17.33 27.84
C LEU A 265 42.03 -18.84 27.95
N VAL A 266 41.15 -19.36 28.79
CA VAL A 266 40.95 -20.81 28.97
C VAL A 266 40.33 -21.43 27.72
N ASP A 267 39.32 -20.79 27.11
CA ASP A 267 38.75 -21.20 25.82
C ASP A 267 39.87 -21.37 24.77
N ALA A 268 40.83 -20.45 24.75
CA ALA A 268 41.95 -20.48 23.81
C ALA A 268 42.90 -21.63 24.10
N ALA A 269 43.28 -21.81 25.37
CA ALA A 269 44.17 -22.88 25.80
C ALA A 269 43.56 -24.25 25.49
N VAL A 270 42.29 -24.46 25.82
CA VAL A 270 41.58 -25.71 25.54
C VAL A 270 41.40 -25.92 24.03
N ALA A 271 41.19 -24.87 23.25
CA ALA A 271 41.10 -24.96 21.79
C ALA A 271 42.43 -25.42 21.16
N THR A 272 43.59 -25.06 21.71
CA THR A 272 44.88 -25.58 21.21
C THR A 272 44.98 -27.10 21.30
N LEU A 273 44.29 -27.73 22.25
CA LEU A 273 44.28 -29.18 22.46
C LEU A 273 43.38 -29.94 21.47
N THR A 274 42.73 -29.25 20.52
CA THR A 274 41.75 -29.86 19.60
C THR A 274 42.34 -30.10 18.22
N VAL A 275 42.33 -29.09 17.36
CA VAL A 275 42.85 -29.13 15.99
C VAL A 275 43.50 -27.79 15.64
N ASN A 276 44.49 -27.81 14.74
CA ASN A 276 45.10 -26.59 14.22
C ASN A 276 44.05 -25.69 13.56
N GLY A 277 44.09 -24.40 13.86
CA GLY A 277 43.11 -23.42 13.39
C GLY A 277 41.87 -23.30 14.29
N ALA A 278 41.74 -24.08 15.37
CA ALA A 278 40.57 -24.01 16.25
C ALA A 278 40.49 -22.69 17.02
N VAL A 279 41.63 -22.14 17.49
CA VAL A 279 41.65 -20.86 18.22
C VAL A 279 41.16 -19.73 17.33
N THR A 280 41.62 -19.72 16.08
CA THR A 280 41.26 -18.75 15.05
C THR A 280 39.81 -18.94 14.58
N ALA A 281 39.33 -20.18 14.42
CA ALA A 281 37.94 -20.47 14.11
C ALA A 281 36.97 -19.96 15.18
N LEU A 282 37.30 -20.10 16.48
CA LEU A 282 36.53 -19.52 17.58
C LEU A 282 36.53 -17.98 17.53
N MET A 283 37.64 -17.37 17.11
CA MET A 283 37.72 -15.91 16.94
C MET A 283 36.82 -15.41 15.80
N TYR A 284 36.92 -16.01 14.60
CA TYR A 284 36.15 -15.59 13.44
C TYR A 284 34.64 -15.77 13.63
N SER A 285 34.23 -16.91 14.18
CA SER A 285 32.83 -17.19 14.50
C SER A 285 32.24 -16.16 15.47
N ARG A 286 32.93 -15.86 16.58
CA ARG A 286 32.46 -14.88 17.56
C ARG A 286 32.41 -13.44 17.01
N ARG A 287 33.32 -13.08 16.09
CA ARG A 287 33.38 -11.72 15.54
C ARG A 287 32.08 -11.33 14.81
N ILE A 288 31.51 -12.24 14.03
CA ILE A 288 30.25 -11.97 13.31
C ILE A 288 29.11 -11.75 14.30
N LEU A 289 29.06 -12.54 15.38
CA LEU A 289 28.03 -12.45 16.41
C LEU A 289 28.17 -11.20 17.31
N ASP A 290 29.38 -10.70 17.50
CA ASP A 290 29.63 -9.46 18.25
C ASP A 290 29.02 -8.22 17.59
N LEU A 291 28.87 -8.21 16.26
CA LEU A 291 28.32 -7.08 15.50
C LEU A 291 26.88 -6.74 15.92
N PRO A 292 25.88 -7.65 15.81
CA PRO A 292 24.51 -7.35 16.22
C PRO A 292 24.42 -7.05 17.72
N VAL A 293 25.13 -7.79 18.58
CA VAL A 293 25.13 -7.55 20.03
C VAL A 293 25.65 -6.16 20.37
N THR A 294 26.68 -5.68 19.68
CA THR A 294 27.25 -4.36 19.95
C THR A 294 26.40 -3.24 19.36
N LEU A 295 25.89 -3.41 18.14
CA LEU A 295 25.09 -2.39 17.43
C LEU A 295 23.72 -2.20 18.07
N PHE A 296 23.01 -3.28 18.37
CA PHE A 296 21.65 -3.22 18.91
C PHE A 296 21.61 -3.31 20.43
N GLY A 297 22.51 -4.09 21.03
CA GLY A 297 22.54 -4.37 22.46
C GLY A 297 22.95 -3.19 23.36
N MET A 298 23.67 -2.18 22.85
CA MET A 298 23.99 -0.96 23.61
C MET A 298 23.13 0.25 23.21
N ALA A 299 22.72 0.35 21.95
CA ALA A 299 22.03 1.53 21.41
C ALA A 299 20.56 1.64 21.86
N PHE A 300 19.84 0.52 21.99
CA PHE A 300 18.39 0.55 22.24
C PHE A 300 17.98 0.25 23.70
N SER A 301 18.79 -0.47 24.46
CA SER A 301 18.41 -0.91 25.83
C SER A 301 18.96 -0.05 26.97
N SER A 302 19.99 0.76 26.74
CA SER A 302 20.53 1.69 27.75
C SER A 302 19.64 2.94 27.94
N LEU A 303 18.82 3.30 26.94
CA LEU A 303 17.98 4.51 26.94
C LEU A 303 16.85 4.50 28.00
N PRO A 304 16.07 3.41 28.19
CA PRO A 304 15.01 3.38 29.20
C PRO A 304 15.55 3.26 30.62
N VAL A 305 16.60 2.46 30.82
CA VAL A 305 17.20 2.18 32.14
C VAL A 305 17.96 3.39 32.68
N SER A 306 18.77 4.05 31.84
CA SER A 306 19.49 5.27 32.22
C SER A 306 18.52 6.39 32.64
N LYS A 307 17.37 6.51 31.97
CA LYS A 307 16.30 7.44 32.34
C LYS A 307 15.62 7.07 33.66
N ALA A 308 15.21 5.82 33.85
CA ALA A 308 14.55 5.36 35.07
C ALA A 308 15.44 5.51 36.32
N VAL A 309 16.74 5.25 36.18
CA VAL A 309 17.73 5.41 37.26
C VAL A 309 18.11 6.87 37.50
N SER A 310 18.14 7.70 36.46
CA SER A 310 18.35 9.15 36.60
C SER A 310 17.15 9.84 37.28
N ASP A 311 15.92 9.42 36.97
CA ASP A 311 14.68 10.01 37.50
C ASP A 311 14.46 9.65 38.99
N LEU A 312 14.97 8.49 39.44
CA LEU A 312 15.06 8.10 40.87
C LEU A 312 15.80 9.14 41.72
N LYS A 313 16.89 9.71 41.20
CA LYS A 313 17.70 10.72 41.91
C LYS A 313 17.03 12.10 41.91
N GLY A 314 16.06 12.34 41.01
CA GLY A 314 15.32 13.59 40.89
C GLY A 314 14.10 13.74 41.82
N LYS A 315 13.88 12.83 42.79
CA LYS A 315 12.69 12.80 43.67
C LYS A 315 11.34 12.79 42.91
N LYS A 316 11.29 12.33 41.65
CA LYS A 316 10.00 12.09 40.96
C LYS A 316 9.49 10.68 41.29
N LYS A 317 8.62 10.59 42.30
CA LYS A 317 7.82 9.39 42.61
C LYS A 317 6.92 9.07 41.40
N GLY A 318 7.31 8.13 40.54
CA GLY A 318 6.43 7.73 39.42
C GLY A 318 7.00 6.78 38.37
N VAL A 319 8.28 6.40 38.41
CA VAL A 319 8.87 5.49 37.39
C VAL A 319 8.95 4.06 37.91
N ASP A 320 8.22 3.14 37.27
CA ASP A 320 8.25 1.69 37.52
C ASP A 320 9.52 1.07 36.91
N ILE A 321 10.54 0.87 37.75
CA ILE A 321 11.84 0.29 37.37
C ILE A 321 11.69 -1.16 36.87
N PRO A 322 10.94 -2.06 37.55
CA PRO A 322 10.61 -3.36 37.00
C PRO A 322 10.00 -3.32 35.59
N ALA A 323 9.09 -2.39 35.31
CA ALA A 323 8.52 -2.24 33.96
C ALA A 323 9.55 -1.77 32.92
N ALA A 324 10.45 -0.84 33.28
CA ALA A 324 11.52 -0.38 32.40
C ALA A 324 12.52 -1.50 32.06
N ILE A 325 12.90 -2.31 33.04
CA ILE A 325 13.77 -3.47 32.84
C ILE A 325 13.05 -4.54 32.02
N ALA A 326 11.78 -4.83 32.31
CA ALA A 326 10.98 -5.78 31.55
C ALA A 326 10.83 -5.35 30.07
N MET A 327 10.66 -4.05 29.81
CA MET A 327 10.68 -3.53 28.44
C MET A 327 12.04 -3.74 27.78
N GLY A 328 13.15 -3.48 28.48
CA GLY A 328 14.50 -3.78 27.99
C GLY A 328 14.69 -5.26 27.63
N VAL A 329 14.24 -6.18 28.48
CA VAL A 329 14.28 -7.63 28.21
C VAL A 329 13.45 -8.00 26.98
N LYS A 330 12.22 -7.48 26.85
CA LYS A 330 11.35 -7.73 25.68
C LYS A 330 11.98 -7.18 24.40
N THR A 331 12.58 -5.99 24.44
CA THR A 331 13.30 -5.41 23.29
C THR A 331 14.51 -6.26 22.90
N GLN A 332 15.30 -6.73 23.87
CA GLN A 332 16.43 -7.64 23.58
C GLN A 332 15.96 -8.95 22.95
N PHE A 333 14.85 -9.50 23.45
CA PHE A 333 14.26 -10.71 22.89
C PHE A 333 13.83 -10.49 21.43
N ILE A 334 13.14 -9.40 21.15
CA ILE A 334 12.66 -9.05 19.80
C ILE A 334 13.81 -8.88 18.82
N LEU A 335 14.90 -8.25 19.25
CA LEU A 335 16.02 -7.97 18.35
C LEU A 335 16.93 -9.18 18.17
N MET A 336 17.28 -9.88 19.24
CA MET A 336 18.35 -10.87 19.21
C MET A 336 17.87 -12.27 18.84
N VAL A 337 16.66 -12.67 19.21
CA VAL A 337 16.19 -14.04 18.96
C VAL A 337 16.02 -14.32 17.45
N PRO A 338 15.43 -13.44 16.63
CA PRO A 338 15.39 -13.64 15.18
C PRO A 338 16.79 -13.69 14.57
N ILE A 339 17.70 -12.83 15.02
CA ILE A 339 19.09 -12.86 14.55
C ILE A 339 19.77 -14.18 14.95
N SER A 340 19.50 -14.69 16.15
CA SER A 340 20.03 -15.98 16.61
C SER A 340 19.54 -17.12 15.72
N VAL A 341 18.24 -17.17 15.42
CA VAL A 341 17.62 -18.17 14.54
C VAL A 341 18.17 -18.06 13.11
N PHE A 342 18.32 -16.83 12.60
CA PHE A 342 18.92 -16.58 11.30
C PHE A 342 20.35 -17.12 11.23
N CYS A 343 21.17 -16.82 12.23
CA CYS A 343 22.54 -17.31 12.33
C CYS A 343 22.61 -18.84 12.48
N LEU A 344 21.68 -19.47 13.18
CA LEU A 344 21.61 -20.93 13.27
C LEU A 344 21.29 -21.59 11.92
N ILE A 345 20.38 -21.01 11.14
CA ILE A 345 19.95 -21.58 9.85
C ILE A 345 20.98 -21.30 8.75
N TYR A 346 21.49 -20.07 8.66
CA TYR A 346 22.39 -19.59 7.59
C TYR A 346 23.87 -19.53 8.01
N GLY A 347 24.25 -20.19 9.10
CA GLY A 347 25.58 -20.05 9.67
C GLY A 347 26.72 -20.44 8.72
N HIS A 348 26.55 -21.55 8.02
CA HIS A 348 27.52 -22.00 7.02
C HIS A 348 27.66 -20.99 5.87
N GLU A 349 26.53 -20.54 5.31
CA GLU A 349 26.48 -19.58 4.20
C GLU A 349 27.06 -18.22 4.60
N LEU A 350 26.84 -17.76 5.83
CA LEU A 350 27.45 -16.55 6.35
C LEU A 350 28.97 -16.69 6.44
N MET A 351 29.49 -17.83 6.92
CA MET A 351 30.95 -18.04 6.95
C MET A 351 31.52 -18.13 5.53
N THR A 352 30.84 -18.81 4.61
CA THR A 352 31.21 -18.86 3.19
C THR A 352 31.28 -17.46 2.58
N LEU A 353 30.25 -16.66 2.80
CA LEU A 353 30.11 -15.31 2.25
C LEU A 353 31.26 -14.39 2.68
N PHE A 354 31.58 -14.39 3.97
CA PHE A 354 32.53 -13.46 4.56
C PHE A 354 33.97 -13.95 4.52
N PHE A 355 34.22 -15.25 4.69
CA PHE A 355 35.57 -15.77 4.92
C PHE A 355 36.12 -16.70 3.84
N LYS A 356 35.30 -17.46 3.09
CA LYS A 356 35.80 -18.46 2.10
C LYS A 356 36.45 -17.81 0.86
N ARG A 357 37.69 -17.34 1.02
CA ARG A 357 38.51 -16.64 0.01
C ARG A 357 39.99 -16.70 0.40
N GLY A 358 40.88 -16.60 -0.58
CA GLY A 358 42.33 -16.55 -0.32
C GLY A 358 42.81 -17.82 0.38
N GLU A 359 43.63 -17.66 1.41
CA GLU A 359 44.18 -18.76 2.24
C GLU A 359 43.14 -19.42 3.17
N PHE A 360 41.88 -18.96 3.17
CA PHE A 360 40.82 -19.56 3.99
C PHE A 360 40.12 -20.69 3.22
N ASP A 361 40.55 -21.92 3.51
CA ASP A 361 40.13 -23.13 2.84
C ASP A 361 38.81 -23.74 3.37
N GLU A 362 38.39 -24.88 2.78
CA GLU A 362 37.17 -25.60 3.19
C GLU A 362 37.26 -26.14 4.62
N GLN A 363 38.45 -26.53 5.07
CA GLN A 363 38.65 -27.02 6.43
C GLN A 363 38.44 -25.89 7.45
N ALA A 364 39.03 -24.72 7.21
CA ALA A 364 38.83 -23.51 7.99
C ALA A 364 37.34 -23.10 8.03
N LEU A 365 36.65 -23.20 6.89
CA LEU A 365 35.21 -22.94 6.80
C LEU A 365 34.40 -23.89 7.67
N LYS A 366 34.69 -25.19 7.62
CA LYS A 366 33.99 -26.20 8.42
C LYS A 366 34.21 -25.97 9.92
N LEU A 367 35.46 -25.75 10.34
CA LEU A 367 35.79 -25.49 11.74
C LEU A 367 35.07 -24.24 12.26
N THR A 368 35.11 -23.15 11.48
CA THR A 368 34.49 -21.87 11.87
C THR A 368 32.96 -21.97 11.89
N SER A 369 32.35 -22.69 10.94
CA SER A 369 30.89 -22.88 10.88
C SER A 369 30.35 -23.67 12.08
N VAL A 370 31.07 -24.71 12.52
CA VAL A 370 30.70 -25.49 13.72
C VAL A 370 30.74 -24.62 14.98
N ALA A 371 31.83 -23.86 15.17
CA ALA A 371 31.92 -22.92 16.28
C ALA A 371 30.82 -21.85 16.23
N PHE A 372 30.55 -21.31 15.05
CA PHE A 372 29.51 -20.30 14.82
C PHE A 372 28.11 -20.80 15.17
N PHE A 373 27.79 -22.05 14.80
CA PHE A 373 26.52 -22.67 15.15
C PHE A 373 26.30 -22.69 16.67
N PHE A 374 27.28 -23.19 17.44
CA PHE A 374 27.15 -23.29 18.88
C PHE A 374 27.15 -21.92 19.58
N PHE A 375 27.95 -20.95 19.13
CA PHE A 375 27.88 -19.58 19.67
C PHE A 375 26.54 -18.89 19.36
N SER A 376 25.90 -19.21 18.22
CA SER A 376 24.61 -18.61 17.84
C SER A 376 23.48 -18.97 18.81
N ILE A 377 23.57 -20.12 19.50
CA ILE A 377 22.66 -20.51 20.58
C ILE A 377 22.77 -19.52 21.75
N GLY A 378 23.99 -19.06 22.06
CA GLY A 378 24.29 -18.14 23.14
C GLY A 378 24.04 -16.66 22.83
N LEU A 379 23.63 -16.31 21.61
CA LEU A 379 23.58 -14.91 21.15
C LEU A 379 22.59 -14.04 21.96
N PHE A 380 21.35 -14.51 22.17
CA PHE A 380 20.38 -13.79 23.00
C PHE A 380 20.83 -13.67 24.47
N PRO A 381 21.24 -14.76 25.16
CA PRO A 381 21.82 -14.68 26.50
C PRO A 381 23.04 -13.75 26.60
N MET A 382 23.91 -13.75 25.59
CA MET A 382 25.07 -12.86 25.52
C MET A 382 24.67 -11.38 25.53
N SER A 383 23.67 -11.00 24.72
CA SER A 383 23.14 -9.64 24.69
C SER A 383 22.40 -9.28 25.98
N LEU A 384 21.60 -10.21 26.50
CA LEU A 384 20.82 -10.02 27.72
C LEU A 384 21.73 -9.83 28.96
N ARG A 385 22.81 -10.62 29.06
CA ARG A 385 23.85 -10.45 30.08
C ARG A 385 24.50 -9.08 30.00
N ARG A 386 24.84 -8.62 28.79
CA ARG A 386 25.43 -7.30 28.58
C ARG A 386 24.48 -6.19 29.05
N PHE A 387 23.19 -6.32 28.73
CA PHE A 387 22.15 -5.41 29.22
C PHE A 387 22.07 -5.40 30.74
N PHE A 388 21.96 -6.56 31.39
CA PHE A 388 21.92 -6.62 32.86
C PHE A 388 23.18 -6.07 33.52
N ALA A 389 24.35 -6.23 32.89
CA ALA A 389 25.63 -5.73 33.41
C ALA A 389 25.70 -4.20 33.46
N GLU A 390 24.86 -3.48 32.71
CA GLU A 390 24.73 -2.03 32.77
C GLU A 390 23.83 -1.55 33.92
N ILE A 391 22.93 -2.41 34.43
CA ILE A 391 21.95 -2.06 35.47
C ILE A 391 22.62 -1.95 36.83
N PHE A 392 23.47 -2.91 37.21
CA PHE A 392 24.11 -2.98 38.53
C PHE A 392 24.97 -1.76 38.87
N PRO A 393 25.86 -1.26 37.98
CA PRO A 393 26.58 -0.01 38.23
C PRO A 393 25.66 1.21 38.28
N ALA A 394 24.55 1.20 37.53
CA ALA A 394 23.58 2.30 37.53
C ALA A 394 22.86 2.43 38.88
N ILE A 395 22.55 1.30 39.54
CA ILE A 395 22.00 1.26 40.91
C ILE A 395 23.06 1.39 42.02
N GLU A 396 24.30 1.75 41.66
CA GLU A 396 25.46 1.95 42.56
C GLU A 396 25.92 0.70 43.35
N ASP A 397 25.53 -0.52 42.93
CA ASP A 397 26.03 -1.77 43.51
C ASP A 397 26.66 -2.69 42.45
N SER A 398 28.00 -2.68 42.39
CA SER A 398 28.77 -3.50 41.44
C SER A 398 29.20 -4.86 41.99
N ARG A 399 28.97 -5.16 43.28
CA ARG A 399 29.38 -6.44 43.90
C ARG A 399 28.73 -7.68 43.25
N PRO A 400 27.43 -7.65 42.87
CA PRO A 400 26.78 -8.73 42.13
C PRO A 400 27.55 -9.19 40.88
N LEU A 401 28.23 -8.26 40.19
CA LEU A 401 28.97 -8.59 38.97
C LEU A 401 30.15 -9.53 39.24
N ILE A 402 30.80 -9.45 40.40
CA ILE A 402 31.91 -10.34 40.77
C ILE A 402 31.40 -11.77 40.86
N TYR A 403 30.33 -12.01 41.62
CA TYR A 403 29.73 -13.34 41.79
C TYR A 403 29.27 -13.93 40.45
N VAL A 404 28.61 -13.13 39.61
CA VAL A 404 28.16 -13.56 38.28
C VAL A 404 29.35 -13.96 37.41
N SER A 405 30.42 -13.16 37.42
CA SER A 405 31.61 -13.41 36.59
C SER A 405 32.37 -14.64 37.07
N PHE A 406 32.48 -14.83 38.39
CA PHE A 406 33.12 -15.99 39.00
C PHE A 406 32.36 -17.28 38.70
N ILE A 407 31.04 -17.31 38.95
CA ILE A 407 30.19 -18.47 38.64
C ILE A 407 30.24 -18.76 37.13
N GLY A 408 30.16 -17.73 36.29
CA GLY A 408 30.28 -17.86 34.84
C GLY A 408 31.60 -18.49 34.40
N ALA A 409 32.72 -18.07 34.99
CA ALA A 409 34.03 -18.65 34.73
C ALA A 409 34.12 -20.11 35.17
N VAL A 410 33.68 -20.44 36.39
CA VAL A 410 33.68 -21.83 36.88
C VAL A 410 32.85 -22.73 35.98
N VAL A 411 31.64 -22.30 35.60
CA VAL A 411 30.75 -23.09 34.74
C VAL A 411 31.33 -23.28 33.35
N ASN A 412 31.82 -22.22 32.70
CA ASN A 412 32.41 -22.35 31.36
C ASN A 412 33.67 -23.21 31.39
N ILE A 413 34.63 -22.96 32.27
CA ILE A 413 35.87 -23.75 32.36
C ILE A 413 35.58 -25.23 32.62
N SER A 414 34.64 -25.53 33.52
CA SER A 414 34.24 -26.92 33.80
C SER A 414 33.64 -27.60 32.57
N LEU A 415 32.77 -26.87 31.84
CA LEU A 415 32.15 -27.38 30.62
C LEU A 415 33.14 -27.46 29.46
N ASP A 416 34.09 -26.54 29.33
CA ASP A 416 35.14 -26.59 28.30
C ASP A 416 35.94 -27.87 28.46
N LEU A 417 36.46 -28.12 29.66
CA LEU A 417 37.24 -29.32 30.01
C LEU A 417 36.45 -30.63 29.84
N MET A 418 35.13 -30.59 30.00
CA MET A 418 34.26 -31.75 29.82
C MET A 418 33.89 -31.98 28.34
N LEU A 419 33.56 -30.91 27.60
CA LEU A 419 33.00 -30.99 26.25
C LEU A 419 34.08 -31.07 25.17
N TYR A 420 35.29 -30.53 25.37
CA TYR A 420 36.34 -30.60 24.34
C TYR A 420 36.78 -32.03 24.02
N ARG A 421 36.67 -32.95 25.00
CA ARG A 421 37.00 -34.38 24.85
C ARG A 421 35.93 -35.19 24.13
N THR A 422 34.76 -34.60 23.88
CA THR A 422 33.65 -35.27 23.18
C THR A 422 33.78 -35.09 21.67
N PHE A 423 32.88 -35.69 20.90
CA PHE A 423 32.78 -35.50 19.44
C PHE A 423 32.59 -34.03 19.01
N LEU A 424 32.25 -33.15 19.94
CA LEU A 424 32.04 -31.71 19.68
C LEU A 424 33.36 -30.95 19.47
N GLY A 425 34.50 -31.43 19.99
CA GLY A 425 35.80 -30.77 19.89
C GLY A 425 35.75 -29.28 20.26
N HIS A 426 36.25 -28.41 19.37
CA HIS A 426 36.20 -26.95 19.55
C HIS A 426 34.78 -26.37 19.54
N GLY A 427 33.81 -27.06 18.93
CA GLY A 427 32.38 -26.70 19.03
C GLY A 427 31.85 -26.84 20.46
N GLY A 428 32.40 -27.76 21.26
CA GLY A 428 32.08 -27.94 22.67
C GLY A 428 32.42 -26.71 23.52
N ILE A 429 33.55 -26.06 23.21
CA ILE A 429 34.01 -24.82 23.87
C ILE A 429 33.04 -23.67 23.57
N ALA A 430 32.61 -23.54 22.31
CA ALA A 430 31.61 -22.54 21.92
C ALA A 430 30.24 -22.76 22.61
N LEU A 431 29.85 -24.03 22.80
CA LEU A 431 28.63 -24.39 23.53
C LEU A 431 28.74 -24.08 25.03
N ALA A 432 29.87 -24.41 25.66
CA ALA A 432 30.15 -24.12 27.05
C ALA A 432 30.08 -22.61 27.36
N THR A 433 30.66 -21.77 26.51
CA THR A 433 30.52 -20.31 26.60
C THR A 433 29.04 -19.88 26.53
N SER A 434 28.27 -20.45 25.60
CA SER A 434 26.85 -20.14 25.41
C SER A 434 26.00 -20.51 26.63
N ILE A 435 26.25 -21.69 27.22
CA ILE A 435 25.60 -22.15 28.46
C ILE A 435 25.98 -21.25 29.64
N SER A 436 27.26 -20.87 29.75
CA SER A 436 27.71 -19.95 30.80
C SER A 436 26.97 -18.61 30.75
N TYR A 437 26.70 -18.06 29.56
CA TYR A 437 25.89 -16.85 29.44
C TYR A 437 24.44 -17.02 29.92
N VAL A 438 23.83 -18.18 29.68
CA VAL A 438 22.50 -18.49 30.21
C VAL A 438 22.52 -18.51 31.73
N VAL A 439 23.48 -19.21 32.33
CA VAL A 439 23.64 -19.29 33.79
C VAL A 439 23.88 -17.90 34.39
N GLN A 440 24.76 -17.11 33.79
CA GLN A 440 25.02 -15.74 34.24
C GLN A 440 23.76 -14.88 34.20
N CYS A 441 22.92 -14.97 33.16
CA CYS A 441 21.64 -14.26 33.10
C CYS A 441 20.68 -14.70 34.21
N MET A 442 20.58 -16.01 34.49
CA MET A 442 19.73 -16.53 35.57
C MET A 442 20.17 -16.01 36.94
N VAL A 443 21.48 -16.03 37.21
CA VAL A 443 22.06 -15.48 38.46
C VAL A 443 21.79 -13.97 38.55
N MET A 444 21.94 -13.21 37.47
CA MET A 444 21.64 -11.78 37.46
C MET A 444 20.16 -11.47 37.75
N ILE A 445 19.22 -12.23 37.16
CA ILE A 445 17.78 -12.09 37.45
C ILE A 445 17.50 -12.39 38.93
N TYR A 446 18.15 -13.40 39.50
CA TYR A 446 18.04 -13.73 40.92
C TYR A 446 18.58 -12.63 41.82
N LEU A 447 19.74 -12.05 41.50
CA LEU A 447 20.34 -10.95 42.26
C LEU A 447 19.53 -9.65 42.16
N LEU A 448 18.92 -9.36 41.01
CA LEU A 448 17.99 -8.22 40.87
C LEU A 448 16.77 -8.37 41.79
N LYS A 449 16.24 -9.60 41.94
CA LYS A 449 15.15 -9.88 42.88
C LYS A 449 15.57 -9.60 44.33
N ARG A 450 16.80 -9.95 44.73
CA ARG A 450 17.34 -9.62 46.06
C ARG A 450 17.56 -8.11 46.26
N ALA A 451 17.84 -7.37 45.20
CA ALA A 451 17.98 -5.92 45.21
C ALA A 451 16.62 -5.17 45.17
N SER A 452 15.50 -5.81 45.57
CA SER A 452 14.14 -5.26 45.57
C SER A 452 13.56 -4.90 44.18
N VAL A 453 14.11 -5.47 43.10
CA VAL A 453 13.59 -5.30 41.74
C VAL A 453 12.95 -6.60 41.27
N ASN A 454 11.63 -6.72 41.42
CA ASN A 454 10.90 -7.94 41.07
C ASN A 454 10.29 -7.86 39.66
N LEU A 455 10.76 -8.72 38.74
CA LEU A 455 10.27 -8.80 37.36
C LEU A 455 9.01 -9.68 37.22
N ARG A 456 8.58 -10.37 38.28
CA ARG A 456 7.37 -11.22 38.28
C ARG A 456 6.13 -10.34 38.15
N GLY A 457 5.21 -10.69 37.25
CA GLY A 457 3.99 -9.89 36.96
C GLY A 457 4.12 -8.90 35.80
N GLN A 458 5.32 -8.68 35.24
CA GLN A 458 5.55 -7.76 34.11
C GLN A 458 5.24 -8.35 32.72
N GLY A 459 4.58 -9.52 32.67
CA GLY A 459 4.15 -10.17 31.43
C GLY A 459 5.27 -10.69 30.53
N ILE A 460 6.50 -10.87 31.03
CA ILE A 460 7.64 -11.41 30.24
C ILE A 460 7.34 -12.85 29.80
N GLY A 461 6.85 -13.72 30.69
CA GLY A 461 6.52 -15.11 30.34
C GLY A 461 5.45 -15.22 29.25
N SER A 462 4.35 -14.45 29.36
CA SER A 462 3.31 -14.40 28.31
C SER A 462 3.84 -13.81 27.00
N PHE A 463 4.78 -12.86 27.07
CA PHE A 463 5.40 -12.28 25.88
C PHE A 463 6.27 -13.32 25.16
N VAL A 464 7.09 -14.06 25.89
CA VAL A 464 7.95 -15.13 25.35
C VAL A 464 7.11 -16.25 24.75
N SER A 465 6.05 -16.71 25.44
CA SER A 465 5.19 -17.78 24.92
C SER A 465 4.49 -17.39 23.62
N LYS A 466 3.92 -16.18 23.56
CA LYS A 466 3.27 -15.66 22.34
C LYS A 466 4.26 -15.42 21.20
N SER A 467 5.44 -14.90 21.52
CA SER A 467 6.50 -14.67 20.53
C SER A 467 7.11 -15.98 20.01
N SER A 468 7.01 -17.09 20.75
CA SER A 468 7.54 -18.39 20.33
C SER A 468 6.88 -18.91 19.05
N VAL A 469 5.58 -18.64 18.86
CA VAL A 469 4.87 -18.97 17.59
C VAL A 469 5.43 -18.16 16.43
N ALA A 470 5.66 -16.85 16.63
CA ALA A 470 6.25 -15.99 15.62
C ALA A 470 7.69 -16.43 15.25
N ILE A 471 8.47 -16.86 16.26
CA ILE A 471 9.82 -17.42 16.06
C ILE A 471 9.75 -18.73 15.27
N GLY A 472 8.81 -19.61 15.59
CA GLY A 472 8.62 -20.89 14.89
C GLY A 472 8.23 -20.68 13.42
N LEU A 473 7.27 -19.78 13.15
CA LEU A 473 6.88 -19.41 11.79
C LEU A 473 8.04 -18.76 11.02
N TYR A 474 8.80 -17.89 11.69
CA TYR A 474 10.01 -17.30 11.11
C TYR A 474 11.05 -18.38 10.77
N ALA A 475 11.35 -19.29 11.69
CA ALA A 475 12.30 -20.38 11.47
C ALA A 475 11.86 -21.30 10.31
N LEU A 476 10.56 -21.65 10.23
CA LEU A 476 10.01 -22.45 9.14
C LEU A 476 10.10 -21.73 7.79
N ALA A 477 9.78 -20.44 7.74
CA ALA A 477 9.91 -19.64 6.52
C ALA A 477 11.38 -19.56 6.06
N MET A 478 12.29 -19.27 6.99
CA MET A 478 13.73 -19.22 6.72
C MET A 478 14.28 -20.58 6.26
N GLY A 479 13.86 -21.67 6.89
CA GLY A 479 14.24 -23.04 6.51
C GLY A 479 13.71 -23.43 5.14
N GLY A 480 12.44 -23.13 4.84
CA GLY A 480 11.85 -23.39 3.53
C GLY A 480 12.53 -22.60 2.41
N ILE A 481 12.90 -21.34 2.67
CA ILE A 481 13.66 -20.53 1.72
C ILE A 481 15.07 -21.08 1.52
N LYS A 482 15.73 -21.57 2.59
CA LYS A 482 17.05 -22.21 2.48
C LYS A 482 17.02 -23.42 1.53
N LEU A 483 15.98 -24.25 1.60
CA LEU A 483 15.81 -25.40 0.70
C LEU A 483 15.58 -25.00 -0.77
N ALA A 484 15.06 -23.79 -1.01
CA ALA A 484 14.80 -23.27 -2.35
C ALA A 484 16.01 -22.56 -2.98
N LEU A 485 17.11 -22.40 -2.23
CA LEU A 485 18.29 -21.69 -2.73
C LEU A 485 19.17 -22.60 -3.58
N PRO A 486 19.60 -22.15 -4.78
CA PRO A 486 20.60 -22.85 -5.58
C PRO A 486 21.94 -22.92 -4.85
N GLU A 487 22.59 -24.08 -4.83
CA GLU A 487 23.92 -24.26 -4.22
C GLU A 487 25.02 -23.45 -4.95
N ASP A 488 24.84 -23.18 -6.25
CA ASP A 488 25.84 -22.52 -7.12
C ASP A 488 25.69 -20.99 -7.26
N GLY A 489 25.04 -20.33 -6.29
CA GLY A 489 24.80 -18.88 -6.36
C GLY A 489 26.08 -18.03 -6.29
N ASN A 490 26.27 -17.08 -7.21
CA ASN A 490 27.36 -16.10 -7.15
C ASN A 490 27.26 -15.25 -5.85
N PHE A 491 28.39 -14.76 -5.33
CA PHE A 491 28.51 -13.99 -4.08
C PHE A 491 27.46 -12.87 -3.93
N PHE A 492 27.24 -12.09 -4.99
CA PHE A 492 26.26 -10.99 -4.98
C PHE A 492 24.81 -11.47 -4.90
N PHE A 493 24.52 -12.63 -5.49
CA PHE A 493 23.20 -13.26 -5.41
C PHE A 493 22.96 -13.75 -3.98
N LEU A 494 23.92 -14.47 -3.39
CA LEU A 494 23.81 -14.96 -2.00
C LEU A 494 23.69 -13.80 -1.00
N LEU A 495 24.44 -12.70 -1.20
CA LEU A 495 24.35 -11.49 -0.38
C LEU A 495 22.98 -10.80 -0.49
N ALA A 496 22.47 -10.62 -1.72
CA ALA A 496 21.18 -9.99 -1.96
C ALA A 496 20.02 -10.81 -1.36
N VAL A 497 20.09 -12.13 -1.51
CA VAL A 497 19.17 -13.11 -0.91
C VAL A 497 19.19 -12.99 0.61
N ILE A 498 20.36 -13.06 1.24
CA ILE A 498 20.51 -12.98 2.70
C ILE A 498 19.96 -11.65 3.25
N ILE A 499 20.25 -10.52 2.59
CA ILE A 499 19.77 -9.20 3.01
C ILE A 499 18.25 -9.08 2.82
N LEU A 500 17.73 -9.51 1.67
CA LEU A 500 16.31 -9.42 1.34
C LEU A 500 15.48 -10.29 2.29
N ILE A 501 15.89 -11.54 2.48
CA ILE A 501 15.16 -12.53 3.29
C ILE A 501 15.31 -12.23 4.79
N GLY A 502 16.52 -11.89 5.24
CA GLY A 502 16.76 -11.45 6.61
C GLY A 502 16.00 -10.17 6.95
N GLY A 503 15.93 -9.22 6.02
CA GLY A 503 15.19 -7.96 6.18
C GLY A 503 13.68 -8.15 6.21
N ILE A 504 13.12 -8.90 5.25
CA ILE A 504 11.68 -9.19 5.20
C ILE A 504 11.25 -9.98 6.44
N GLY A 505 12.01 -11.01 6.81
CA GLY A 505 11.70 -11.83 7.96
C GLY A 505 11.79 -11.07 9.30
N LEU A 506 12.74 -10.14 9.44
CA LEU A 506 12.81 -9.24 10.58
C LEU A 506 11.61 -8.26 10.63
N VAL A 507 11.17 -7.73 9.48
CA VAL A 507 10.00 -6.84 9.40
C VAL A 507 8.71 -7.58 9.78
N VAL A 508 8.52 -8.80 9.29
CA VAL A 508 7.37 -9.65 9.64
C VAL A 508 7.40 -9.98 11.14
N PHE A 509 8.55 -10.37 11.66
CA PHE A 509 8.72 -10.64 13.08
C PHE A 509 8.42 -9.40 13.96
N LEU A 510 8.89 -8.23 13.56
CA LEU A 510 8.61 -6.97 14.24
C LEU A 510 7.12 -6.61 14.16
N ALA A 511 6.47 -6.79 13.01
CA ALA A 511 5.03 -6.55 12.85
C ALA A 511 4.19 -7.42 13.79
N VAL A 512 4.61 -8.68 14.00
CA VAL A 512 3.94 -9.61 14.91
C VAL A 512 4.20 -9.29 16.39
N THR A 513 5.40 -8.81 16.74
CA THR A 513 5.82 -8.68 18.15
C THR A 513 5.62 -7.30 18.76
N LEU A 514 5.70 -6.22 17.96
CA LEU A 514 5.54 -4.83 18.41
C LEU A 514 4.17 -4.53 19.09
N PRO A 515 3.04 -5.10 18.65
CA PRO A 515 1.74 -4.82 19.28
C PRO A 515 1.64 -5.35 20.71
N PHE A 516 2.37 -6.41 21.05
CA PHE A 516 2.42 -6.94 22.42
C PHE A 516 3.20 -6.07 23.40
N LEU A 517 3.92 -5.05 22.92
CA LEU A 517 4.57 -4.04 23.76
C LEU A 517 3.63 -2.89 24.14
N ILE A 518 2.54 -2.67 23.41
CA ILE A 518 1.66 -1.51 23.59
C ILE A 518 0.45 -1.92 24.45
N LYS A 519 0.53 -1.64 25.75
CA LYS A 519 -0.60 -1.86 26.69
C LYS A 519 -1.70 -0.82 26.42
N ARG A 520 -2.95 -1.26 26.23
CA ARG A 520 -4.10 -0.40 25.86
C ARG A 520 -5.01 -0.09 27.05
N SER A 521 -5.58 1.12 27.06
CA SER A 521 -6.71 1.53 27.91
C SER A 521 -8.01 1.18 27.19
N ASP A 522 -8.89 0.39 27.81
CA ASP A 522 -10.07 -0.21 27.16
C ASP A 522 -11.35 0.66 27.19
N LYS A 523 -11.30 1.94 27.63
CA LYS A 523 -12.54 2.71 27.92
C LYS A 523 -12.99 3.77 26.91
N LYS A 524 -12.17 4.21 25.94
CA LYS A 524 -12.55 5.30 25.02
C LYS A 524 -12.12 5.06 23.57
N LEU A 525 -12.89 5.58 22.61
CA LEU A 525 -12.63 5.40 21.17
C LEU A 525 -11.59 6.39 20.67
N ARG A 526 -10.56 5.88 19.99
CA ARG A 526 -9.62 6.69 19.21
C ARG A 526 -9.87 6.40 17.73
N VAL A 527 -10.39 7.40 17.02
CA VAL A 527 -10.94 7.20 15.67
C VAL A 527 -10.01 7.80 14.62
N ILE A 528 -9.69 7.03 13.59
CA ILE A 528 -9.09 7.55 12.36
C ILE A 528 -10.16 7.67 11.28
N LEU A 529 -10.21 8.84 10.65
CA LEU A 529 -11.07 9.13 9.50
C LEU A 529 -10.20 9.20 8.24
N SER A 530 -10.70 8.70 7.12
CA SER A 530 -10.10 8.96 5.81
C SER A 530 -11.14 8.96 4.69
N GLY A 531 -10.83 9.75 3.67
CA GLY A 531 -11.72 10.02 2.54
C GLY A 531 -11.11 11.18 1.76
N GLY A 532 -11.02 11.09 0.44
CA GLY A 532 -10.32 12.14 -0.29
C GLY A 532 -10.34 12.04 -1.79
N GLY A 533 -9.88 13.11 -2.43
CA GLY A 533 -9.98 13.34 -3.88
C GLY A 533 -11.02 14.40 -4.24
N THR A 534 -12.18 14.38 -3.58
CA THR A 534 -13.25 15.39 -3.72
C THR A 534 -13.96 15.61 -2.38
N GLY A 535 -14.68 16.73 -2.24
CA GLY A 535 -15.49 16.99 -1.03
C GLY A 535 -16.57 15.93 -0.79
N GLY A 536 -17.06 15.27 -1.85
CA GLY A 536 -18.11 14.24 -1.76
C GLY A 536 -17.73 13.00 -0.95
N HIS A 537 -16.43 12.69 -0.81
CA HIS A 537 -15.96 11.65 0.09
C HIS A 537 -15.59 12.20 1.48
N VAL A 538 -15.29 13.49 1.62
CA VAL A 538 -14.88 14.06 2.92
C VAL A 538 -16.08 14.29 3.84
N TYR A 539 -17.17 14.88 3.34
CA TYR A 539 -18.34 15.20 4.15
C TYR A 539 -19.02 13.99 4.81
N PRO A 540 -19.20 12.82 4.15
CA PRO A 540 -19.73 11.63 4.79
C PRO A 540 -18.92 11.19 6.02
N SER A 541 -17.58 11.15 5.91
CA SER A 541 -16.70 10.79 7.02
C SER A 541 -16.84 11.75 8.21
N LEU A 542 -17.00 13.05 7.92
CA LEU A 542 -17.21 14.06 8.95
C LEU A 542 -18.61 13.98 9.57
N ALA A 543 -19.64 13.63 8.80
CA ALA A 543 -20.99 13.43 9.31
C ALA A 543 -21.09 12.17 10.20
N ILE A 544 -20.42 11.08 9.81
CA ILE A 544 -20.30 9.88 10.66
C ILE A 544 -19.59 10.22 11.97
N PHE A 545 -18.52 11.03 11.93
CA PHE A 545 -17.85 11.50 13.14
C PHE A 545 -18.75 12.33 14.03
N ASP A 546 -19.57 13.23 13.47
CA ASP A 546 -20.53 14.03 14.23
C ASP A 546 -21.60 13.13 14.90
N ILE A 547 -22.05 12.05 14.22
CA ILE A 547 -22.98 11.05 14.78
C ILE A 547 -22.32 10.31 15.95
N LEU A 548 -21.10 9.79 15.78
CA LEU A 548 -20.38 9.07 16.83
C LEU A 548 -20.08 9.93 18.04
N SER A 549 -19.74 11.20 17.83
CA SER A 549 -19.46 12.14 18.92
C SER A 549 -20.66 12.38 19.85
N LYS A 550 -21.90 12.07 19.39
CA LYS A 550 -23.11 12.15 20.23
C LYS A 550 -23.42 10.85 20.96
N HIS A 551 -23.12 9.70 20.37
CA HIS A 551 -23.52 8.38 20.86
C HIS A 551 -22.42 7.65 21.64
N GLU A 552 -21.15 8.01 21.47
CA GLU A 552 -19.98 7.29 22.02
C GLU A 552 -18.94 8.25 22.65
N GLU A 553 -18.17 7.78 23.64
CA GLU A 553 -17.05 8.55 24.20
C GLU A 553 -15.80 8.47 23.31
N ILE A 554 -15.64 9.46 22.42
CA ILE A 554 -14.41 9.65 21.63
C ILE A 554 -13.34 10.35 22.48
N GLU A 555 -12.17 9.71 22.64
CA GLU A 555 -11.00 10.29 23.31
C GLU A 555 -10.21 11.22 22.40
N ASP A 556 -9.99 10.79 21.16
CA ASP A 556 -9.12 11.48 20.21
C ASP A 556 -9.49 11.11 18.77
N VAL A 557 -9.32 12.05 17.84
CA VAL A 557 -9.64 11.87 16.42
C VAL A 557 -8.54 12.41 15.53
N CYS A 558 -8.21 11.65 14.49
CA CYS A 558 -7.26 12.08 13.48
C CYS A 558 -7.76 11.77 12.06
N TYR A 559 -7.45 12.65 11.12
CA TYR A 559 -7.77 12.47 9.71
C TYR A 559 -6.51 12.17 8.90
N LEU A 560 -6.54 11.09 8.12
CA LEU A 560 -5.48 10.75 7.16
C LEU A 560 -5.91 11.15 5.75
N GLY A 561 -5.13 12.03 5.10
CA GLY A 561 -5.45 12.50 3.75
C GLY A 561 -4.28 13.20 3.03
N MET A 562 -4.53 13.76 1.85
CA MET A 562 -3.50 14.50 1.10
C MET A 562 -3.51 15.99 1.46
N LYS A 563 -2.35 16.54 1.84
CA LYS A 563 -2.21 17.97 2.20
C LYS A 563 -2.52 18.94 1.05
N THR A 564 -2.35 18.50 -0.19
CA THR A 564 -2.48 19.33 -1.40
C THR A 564 -3.91 19.39 -1.95
N LYS A 565 -4.86 18.71 -1.30
CA LYS A 565 -6.21 18.51 -1.81
C LYS A 565 -7.27 19.12 -0.88
N PRO A 566 -8.53 19.29 -1.33
CA PRO A 566 -9.56 20.03 -0.59
C PRO A 566 -9.83 19.48 0.81
N GLU A 567 -9.60 18.19 1.06
CA GLU A 567 -9.76 17.57 2.38
C GLU A 567 -8.97 18.30 3.47
N TYR A 568 -7.76 18.79 3.19
CA TYR A 568 -6.95 19.49 4.18
C TYR A 568 -7.67 20.74 4.71
N LYS A 569 -8.23 21.56 3.81
CA LYS A 569 -8.94 22.80 4.17
C LYS A 569 -10.25 22.50 4.92
N ILE A 570 -11.01 21.50 4.46
CA ILE A 570 -12.32 21.15 5.04
C ILE A 570 -12.15 20.61 6.47
N VAL A 571 -11.20 19.68 6.66
CA VAL A 571 -11.00 18.99 7.93
C VAL A 571 -10.35 19.90 8.98
N THR A 572 -9.34 20.69 8.59
CA THR A 572 -8.67 21.61 9.53
C THR A 572 -9.58 22.72 10.02
N LYS A 573 -10.54 23.19 9.19
CA LYS A 573 -11.57 24.15 9.61
C LYS A 573 -12.49 23.61 10.70
N LYS A 574 -12.70 22.29 10.77
CA LYS A 574 -13.45 21.61 11.84
C LYS A 574 -12.60 21.34 13.11
N GLY A 575 -11.32 21.70 13.13
CA GLY A 575 -10.44 21.50 14.30
C GLY A 575 -9.91 20.07 14.48
N ILE A 576 -10.08 19.18 13.49
CA ILE A 576 -9.60 17.79 13.56
C ILE A 576 -8.12 17.72 13.16
N ALA A 577 -7.31 16.95 13.91
CA ALA A 577 -5.89 16.79 13.64
C ALA A 577 -5.64 16.08 12.29
N PHE A 578 -4.94 16.74 11.37
CA PHE A 578 -4.68 16.21 10.02
C PHE A 578 -3.26 15.64 9.87
N ARG A 579 -3.13 14.42 9.33
CA ARG A 579 -1.84 13.81 8.97
C ARG A 579 -1.79 13.51 7.47
N GLY A 580 -0.71 13.96 6.85
CA GLY A 580 -0.49 13.80 5.41
C GLY A 580 -0.04 12.39 5.04
N ILE A 581 -0.65 11.84 3.99
CA ILE A 581 -0.23 10.61 3.30
C ILE A 581 -0.13 10.85 1.79
N ARG A 582 0.69 10.03 1.11
CA ARG A 582 0.73 9.96 -0.36
C ARG A 582 -0.38 9.04 -0.88
N SER A 583 -1.02 9.45 -1.96
CA SER A 583 -1.88 8.58 -2.76
C SER A 583 -1.96 9.13 -4.19
N ALA A 584 -2.27 8.26 -5.15
CA ALA A 584 -2.44 8.62 -6.55
C ALA A 584 -3.71 7.94 -7.12
N PRO A 585 -4.48 8.62 -7.99
CA PRO A 585 -5.62 8.01 -8.63
C PRO A 585 -5.17 6.94 -9.62
N VAL A 586 -5.79 5.76 -9.56
CA VAL A 586 -5.57 4.68 -10.53
C VAL A 586 -6.47 4.94 -11.74
N ALA A 587 -5.91 5.55 -12.79
CA ALA A 587 -6.61 5.80 -14.04
C ALA A 587 -6.53 4.58 -14.97
N GLY A 588 -7.44 3.62 -14.76
CA GLY A 588 -7.57 2.42 -15.61
C GLY A 588 -6.72 1.21 -15.16
N ILE A 589 -6.83 0.10 -15.91
CA ILE A 589 -6.16 -1.19 -15.62
C ILE A 589 -4.88 -1.36 -16.46
N SER A 590 -4.39 -0.32 -17.13
CA SER A 590 -3.19 -0.46 -17.96
C SER A 590 -1.96 -0.70 -17.09
N ALA A 591 -1.08 -1.63 -17.50
CA ALA A 591 0.15 -1.97 -16.77
C ALA A 591 1.01 -0.73 -16.46
N LYS A 592 1.04 0.26 -17.37
CA LYS A 592 1.76 1.53 -17.20
C LYS A 592 1.15 2.41 -16.09
N SER A 593 -0.18 2.51 -16.02
CA SER A 593 -0.86 3.28 -14.97
C SER A 593 -0.72 2.65 -13.58
N LEU A 594 -0.71 1.32 -13.52
CA LEU A 594 -0.46 0.55 -12.31
C LEU A 594 0.99 0.74 -11.83
N PHE A 595 1.97 0.70 -12.75
CA PHE A 595 3.39 0.91 -12.41
C PHE A 595 3.67 2.32 -11.84
N HIS A 596 3.00 3.37 -12.32
CA HIS A 596 3.14 4.72 -11.76
C HIS A 596 2.39 4.91 -10.43
N SER A 597 1.27 4.22 -10.23
CA SER A 597 0.43 4.37 -9.04
C SER A 597 0.90 3.50 -7.87
N PHE A 598 1.51 2.34 -8.16
CA PHE A 598 1.93 1.34 -7.17
C PHE A 598 2.97 1.87 -6.17
N PRO A 599 4.05 2.59 -6.57
CA PRO A 599 5.00 3.16 -5.60
C PRO A 599 4.35 4.16 -4.64
N ASN A 600 3.39 4.96 -5.14
CA ASN A 600 2.66 5.92 -4.32
C ASN A 600 1.70 5.21 -3.35
N LEU A 601 1.08 4.11 -3.77
CA LEU A 601 0.25 3.28 -2.90
C LEU A 601 1.08 2.60 -1.80
N VAL A 602 2.24 2.02 -2.14
CA VAL A 602 3.15 1.39 -1.17
C VAL A 602 3.68 2.41 -0.17
N MET A 603 4.22 3.54 -0.65
CA MET A 603 4.70 4.61 0.22
C MET A 603 3.58 5.22 1.07
N GLY A 604 2.39 5.40 0.48
CA GLY A 604 1.19 5.85 1.18
C GLY A 604 0.77 4.88 2.29
N THR A 605 0.83 3.58 2.02
CA THR A 605 0.53 2.51 2.98
C THR A 605 1.53 2.50 4.12
N LEU A 606 2.83 2.61 3.84
CA LEU A 606 3.87 2.70 4.87
C LEU A 606 3.70 3.96 5.75
N GLN A 607 3.33 5.09 5.14
CA GLN A 607 3.01 6.33 5.87
C GLN A 607 1.76 6.18 6.73
N ALA A 608 0.70 5.58 6.19
CA ALA A 608 -0.53 5.29 6.93
C ALA A 608 -0.25 4.32 8.09
N MET A 609 0.54 3.26 7.89
CA MET A 609 0.96 2.33 8.95
C MET A 609 1.71 3.08 10.06
N LYS A 610 2.64 3.97 9.71
CA LYS A 610 3.34 4.81 10.70
C LYS A 610 2.37 5.65 11.52
N HIS A 611 1.39 6.29 10.88
CA HIS A 611 0.42 7.13 11.59
C HIS A 611 -0.57 6.29 12.42
N ILE A 612 -1.03 5.15 11.91
CA ILE A 612 -1.89 4.20 12.63
C ILE A 612 -1.17 3.66 13.86
N LEU A 613 0.09 3.24 13.74
CA LEU A 613 0.87 2.75 14.89
C LEU A 613 1.14 3.87 15.92
N ALA A 614 1.41 5.09 15.46
CA ALA A 614 1.63 6.24 16.36
C ALA A 614 0.35 6.69 17.07
N PHE A 615 -0.80 6.62 16.39
CA PHE A 615 -2.10 7.02 16.92
C PHE A 615 -2.80 5.91 17.72
N ASN A 616 -2.54 4.64 17.40
CA ASN A 616 -3.15 3.45 18.01
C ASN A 616 -4.71 3.45 18.01
N PRO A 617 -5.35 3.60 16.84
CA PRO A 617 -6.81 3.72 16.70
C PRO A 617 -7.57 2.44 17.05
N SER A 618 -8.76 2.59 17.64
CA SER A 618 -9.71 1.50 17.87
C SER A 618 -10.65 1.30 16.68
N LEU A 619 -10.88 2.36 15.92
CA LEU A 619 -11.76 2.37 14.75
C LEU A 619 -11.14 3.20 13.62
N VAL A 620 -11.16 2.64 12.41
CA VAL A 620 -10.81 3.34 11.17
C VAL A 620 -12.06 3.42 10.30
N ILE A 621 -12.51 4.64 10.01
CA ILE A 621 -13.68 4.90 9.17
C ILE A 621 -13.19 5.48 7.85
N VAL A 622 -13.58 4.83 6.76
CA VAL A 622 -13.24 5.27 5.41
C VAL A 622 -14.50 5.51 4.60
N SER A 623 -14.55 6.63 3.89
CA SER A 623 -15.68 7.00 3.00
C SER A 623 -15.32 6.87 1.52
N GLY A 624 -14.16 6.30 1.20
CA GLY A 624 -13.75 5.99 -0.16
C GLY A 624 -12.89 7.05 -0.85
N GLY A 625 -12.77 6.92 -2.17
CA GLY A 625 -11.80 7.65 -2.98
C GLY A 625 -10.40 7.02 -2.93
N TYR A 626 -9.55 7.36 -3.90
CA TYR A 626 -8.20 6.77 -4.01
C TYR A 626 -7.31 7.06 -2.79
N VAL A 627 -7.62 8.11 -2.02
CA VAL A 627 -6.90 8.47 -0.78
C VAL A 627 -7.15 7.45 0.34
N SER A 628 -8.32 6.81 0.38
CA SER A 628 -8.67 5.84 1.42
C SER A 628 -7.93 4.50 1.26
N ALA A 629 -7.53 4.14 0.04
CA ALA A 629 -6.90 2.86 -0.26
C ALA A 629 -5.65 2.56 0.59
N PRO A 630 -4.59 3.40 0.62
CA PRO A 630 -3.43 3.16 1.46
C PRO A 630 -3.75 3.07 2.96
N VAL A 631 -4.82 3.74 3.42
CA VAL A 631 -5.27 3.68 4.82
C VAL A 631 -5.93 2.33 5.11
N VAL A 632 -6.81 1.85 4.22
CA VAL A 632 -7.44 0.52 4.36
C VAL A 632 -6.40 -0.58 4.33
N PHE A 633 -5.47 -0.56 3.37
CA PHE A 633 -4.41 -1.57 3.30
C PHE A 633 -3.54 -1.56 4.57
N ALA A 634 -3.14 -0.37 5.04
CA ALA A 634 -2.36 -0.25 6.26
C ALA A 634 -3.14 -0.74 7.49
N ALA A 635 -4.42 -0.38 7.60
CA ALA A 635 -5.29 -0.80 8.69
C ALA A 635 -5.52 -2.32 8.67
N ALA A 636 -5.79 -2.92 7.52
CA ALA A 636 -6.02 -4.35 7.35
C ALA A 636 -4.77 -5.17 7.67
N LEU A 637 -3.58 -4.72 7.23
CA LEU A 637 -2.31 -5.34 7.60
C LEU A 637 -2.01 -5.26 9.10
N LEU A 638 -2.50 -4.22 9.76
CA LEU A 638 -2.34 -4.01 11.21
C LEU A 638 -3.50 -4.57 12.04
N GLN A 639 -4.58 -5.03 11.41
CA GLN A 639 -5.79 -5.49 12.08
C GLN A 639 -5.57 -6.78 12.91
N PRO A 640 -4.78 -7.77 12.48
CA PRO A 640 -4.47 -8.94 13.33
C PRO A 640 -3.67 -8.58 14.59
N PHE A 641 -3.06 -7.39 14.58
CA PHE A 641 -2.06 -6.93 15.53
C PHE A 641 -2.62 -5.89 16.51
N LEU A 642 -3.54 -5.05 16.05
CA LEU A 642 -4.26 -4.06 16.84
C LEU A 642 -5.69 -4.54 17.04
N LYS A 643 -6.32 -4.29 18.21
CA LYS A 643 -7.79 -4.43 18.35
C LYS A 643 -8.48 -3.29 17.58
N LEU A 644 -8.39 -3.34 16.25
CA LEU A 644 -8.84 -2.31 15.33
C LEU A 644 -10.01 -2.87 14.51
N LYS A 645 -11.06 -2.07 14.35
CA LYS A 645 -12.13 -2.32 13.38
C LYS A 645 -12.05 -1.34 12.22
N ILE A 646 -12.35 -1.82 11.02
CA ILE A 646 -12.31 -1.06 9.78
C ILE A 646 -13.72 -1.00 9.21
N VAL A 647 -14.25 0.21 9.07
CA VAL A 647 -15.60 0.46 8.56
C VAL A 647 -15.53 1.30 7.29
N LEU A 648 -16.15 0.81 6.22
CA LEU A 648 -16.28 1.51 4.95
C LEU A 648 -17.70 2.06 4.79
N HIS A 649 -17.85 3.28 4.30
CA HIS A 649 -19.13 3.83 3.85
C HIS A 649 -19.08 4.09 2.34
N GLU A 650 -20.01 3.54 1.56
CA GLU A 650 -20.17 3.81 0.12
C GLU A 650 -21.39 4.71 -0.13
N GLN A 651 -21.19 5.78 -0.89
CA GLN A 651 -22.21 6.80 -1.14
C GLN A 651 -22.97 6.58 -2.46
N ASN A 652 -22.34 5.96 -3.45
CA ASN A 652 -22.87 5.83 -4.80
C ASN A 652 -23.54 4.48 -5.02
N LEU A 653 -24.49 4.43 -5.96
CA LEU A 653 -25.13 3.20 -6.42
C LEU A 653 -24.11 2.22 -7.00
N ALA A 654 -23.19 2.72 -7.85
CA ALA A 654 -22.08 1.96 -8.38
C ALA A 654 -20.79 2.28 -7.60
N PRO A 655 -20.31 1.38 -6.72
CA PRO A 655 -19.08 1.60 -5.98
C PRO A 655 -17.88 1.75 -6.91
N GLY A 656 -16.97 2.65 -6.58
CA GLY A 656 -15.70 2.77 -7.29
C GLY A 656 -14.86 1.50 -7.14
N PHE A 657 -13.98 1.20 -8.12
CA PHE A 657 -13.11 0.00 -8.07
C PHE A 657 -12.36 -0.14 -6.74
N MET A 658 -11.79 0.96 -6.24
CA MET A 658 -11.06 0.94 -4.96
C MET A 658 -11.95 0.64 -3.76
N ASN A 659 -13.23 1.05 -3.78
CA ASN A 659 -14.17 0.74 -2.71
C ASN A 659 -14.63 -0.72 -2.78
N LYS A 660 -14.84 -1.27 -3.99
CA LYS A 660 -15.08 -2.71 -4.18
C LYS A 660 -13.92 -3.54 -3.65
N ALA A 661 -12.68 -3.18 -4.02
CA ALA A 661 -11.48 -3.86 -3.53
C ALA A 661 -11.31 -3.73 -2.01
N ALA A 662 -11.49 -2.52 -1.46
CA ALA A 662 -11.41 -2.28 -0.02
C ALA A 662 -12.45 -3.08 0.76
N SER A 663 -13.64 -3.33 0.18
CA SER A 663 -14.71 -4.08 0.85
C SER A 663 -14.28 -5.48 1.31
N LEU A 664 -13.34 -6.13 0.64
CA LEU A 664 -12.79 -7.44 1.05
C LEU A 664 -11.97 -7.38 2.34
N LEU A 665 -11.46 -6.20 2.70
CA LEU A 665 -10.52 -5.98 3.79
C LEU A 665 -11.14 -5.27 5.00
N VAL A 666 -12.41 -4.87 4.91
CA VAL A 666 -13.10 -4.16 6.00
C VAL A 666 -14.00 -5.11 6.80
N ASP A 667 -14.22 -4.78 8.06
CA ASP A 667 -15.11 -5.55 8.94
C ASP A 667 -16.59 -5.32 8.61
N LEU A 668 -16.93 -4.11 8.17
CA LEU A 668 -18.29 -3.67 7.85
C LEU A 668 -18.28 -2.71 6.66
N SER A 669 -19.20 -2.93 5.71
CA SER A 669 -19.51 -1.99 4.63
C SER A 669 -20.90 -1.41 4.81
N MET A 670 -20.96 -0.12 5.09
CA MET A 670 -22.19 0.66 5.13
C MET A 670 -22.50 1.22 3.74
N VAL A 671 -23.74 1.10 3.27
CA VAL A 671 -24.15 1.53 1.93
C VAL A 671 -25.34 2.49 1.96
N ASN A 672 -25.31 3.48 1.06
CA ASN A 672 -26.42 4.42 0.84
C ASN A 672 -27.58 3.79 0.04
N PHE A 673 -27.29 3.08 -1.05
CA PHE A 673 -28.30 2.35 -1.82
C PHE A 673 -28.24 0.87 -1.47
N ARG A 674 -29.39 0.20 -1.35
CA ARG A 674 -29.44 -1.25 -1.05
C ARG A 674 -28.78 -2.06 -2.16
N GLU A 675 -28.98 -1.60 -3.38
CA GLU A 675 -28.48 -2.14 -4.63
C GLU A 675 -26.94 -2.07 -4.72
N SER A 676 -26.30 -1.10 -4.03
CA SER A 676 -24.84 -1.03 -3.95
C SER A 676 -24.26 -2.31 -3.34
N ALA A 677 -24.96 -2.96 -2.41
CA ALA A 677 -24.51 -4.19 -1.77
C ALA A 677 -24.27 -5.32 -2.77
N PHE A 678 -25.03 -5.39 -3.87
CA PHE A 678 -24.84 -6.38 -4.94
C PHE A 678 -23.51 -6.21 -5.70
N LEU A 679 -22.93 -5.01 -5.66
CA LEU A 679 -21.72 -4.67 -6.41
C LEU A 679 -20.46 -4.67 -5.55
N MET A 680 -20.61 -4.82 -4.24
CA MET A 680 -19.51 -5.00 -3.31
C MET A 680 -18.94 -6.41 -3.44
N TRP A 681 -17.69 -6.61 -3.03
CA TRP A 681 -17.05 -7.93 -3.08
C TRP A 681 -17.14 -8.68 -1.74
N ASN A 682 -17.82 -8.10 -0.74
CA ASN A 682 -18.06 -8.74 0.56
C ASN A 682 -19.56 -8.98 0.80
N ASN A 683 -19.86 -9.84 1.78
CA ASN A 683 -21.24 -10.16 2.19
C ASN A 683 -21.65 -9.40 3.47
N LYS A 684 -20.79 -8.53 4.01
CA LYS A 684 -21.01 -7.78 5.26
C LYS A 684 -21.47 -6.35 4.98
N CYS A 685 -22.56 -6.22 4.23
CA CYS A 685 -23.15 -4.95 3.87
C CYS A 685 -24.36 -4.59 4.75
N VAL A 686 -24.42 -3.36 5.25
CA VAL A 686 -25.57 -2.82 6.00
C VAL A 686 -26.02 -1.52 5.35
N HIS A 687 -27.32 -1.41 5.09
CA HIS A 687 -27.93 -0.24 4.50
C HIS A 687 -28.21 0.79 5.58
N VAL A 688 -27.46 1.88 5.55
CA VAL A 688 -27.57 2.95 6.55
C VAL A 688 -27.99 4.29 5.95
N GLY A 689 -28.14 4.39 4.62
CA GLY A 689 -28.42 5.65 3.94
C GLY A 689 -27.20 6.57 3.83
N TYR A 690 -27.39 7.82 3.40
CA TYR A 690 -26.32 8.81 3.30
C TYR A 690 -26.30 9.72 4.55
N PRO A 691 -25.19 9.82 5.30
CA PRO A 691 -25.09 10.69 6.45
C PRO A 691 -24.99 12.16 6.00
N VAL A 692 -26.12 12.87 6.09
CA VAL A 692 -26.26 14.27 5.66
C VAL A 692 -25.78 15.22 6.77
N ARG A 693 -25.43 16.45 6.38
CA ARG A 693 -25.06 17.52 7.32
C ARG A 693 -26.26 17.88 8.21
N LYS A 694 -26.01 18.16 9.49
CA LYS A 694 -27.04 18.41 10.52
C LYS A 694 -28.04 19.51 10.13
N GLU A 695 -27.60 20.55 9.42
CA GLU A 695 -28.45 21.65 8.97
C GLU A 695 -29.61 21.22 8.06
N PHE A 696 -29.48 20.12 7.30
CA PHE A 696 -30.53 19.57 6.42
C PHE A 696 -31.53 18.67 7.14
N LEU A 697 -31.21 18.24 8.37
CA LEU A 697 -32.08 17.38 9.20
C LEU A 697 -32.99 18.20 10.13
N LEU A 698 -32.84 19.52 10.16
CA LEU A 698 -33.73 20.40 10.95
C LEU A 698 -35.15 20.38 10.37
N PRO A 699 -36.19 20.56 11.21
CA PRO A 699 -37.59 20.52 10.79
C PRO A 699 -37.88 21.39 9.55
N LYS A 700 -38.79 20.92 8.69
CA LYS A 700 -39.18 21.66 7.49
C LYS A 700 -39.79 23.00 7.90
N GLN A 701 -39.24 24.08 7.35
CA GLN A 701 -39.79 25.44 7.47
C GLN A 701 -40.60 25.76 6.21
N ASP A 702 -41.57 26.66 6.34
CA ASP A 702 -42.40 27.12 5.21
C ASP A 702 -41.50 27.76 4.13
N ALA A 703 -41.66 27.32 2.88
CA ALA A 703 -40.89 27.82 1.74
C ALA A 703 -41.12 29.32 1.52
N ASN A 704 -42.33 29.83 1.75
CA ASN A 704 -42.65 31.25 1.59
C ASN A 704 -41.93 32.11 2.65
N LEU A 705 -41.84 31.62 3.88
CA LEU A 705 -41.09 32.29 4.95
C LEU A 705 -39.58 32.31 4.64
N MET A 706 -39.07 31.23 4.04
CA MET A 706 -37.68 31.17 3.58
C MET A 706 -37.41 32.11 2.40
N LYS A 707 -38.34 32.25 1.46
CA LYS A 707 -38.27 33.25 0.38
C LYS A 707 -38.21 34.67 0.94
N GLN A 708 -39.08 35.01 1.90
CA GLN A 708 -39.06 36.31 2.59
C GLN A 708 -37.73 36.58 3.30
N LYS A 709 -37.19 35.58 4.03
CA LYS A 709 -35.89 35.67 4.70
C LYS A 709 -34.74 35.98 3.73
N LEU A 710 -34.85 35.49 2.48
CA LEU A 710 -33.84 35.67 1.44
C LEU A 710 -34.10 36.90 0.55
N GLY A 711 -35.18 37.66 0.80
CA GLY A 711 -35.56 38.80 -0.04
C GLY A 711 -36.17 38.42 -1.40
N ILE A 712 -36.67 37.20 -1.53
CA ILE A 712 -37.25 36.67 -2.78
C ILE A 712 -38.77 36.84 -2.76
N PRO A 713 -39.41 37.36 -3.83
CA PRO A 713 -40.87 37.49 -3.90
C PRO A 713 -41.58 36.13 -3.75
N SER A 714 -42.57 36.04 -2.85
CA SER A 714 -43.26 34.79 -2.52
C SER A 714 -44.18 34.28 -3.63
N ASP A 715 -44.66 35.18 -4.50
CA ASP A 715 -45.51 34.90 -5.65
C ASP A 715 -44.76 34.33 -6.87
N ARG A 716 -43.43 34.51 -6.92
CA ARG A 716 -42.59 33.98 -8.00
C ARG A 716 -42.13 32.54 -7.72
N PHE A 717 -42.05 31.76 -8.79
CA PHE A 717 -41.54 30.39 -8.83
C PHE A 717 -40.01 30.40 -8.79
N LEU A 718 -39.44 29.98 -7.66
CA LEU A 718 -38.01 30.03 -7.40
C LEU A 718 -37.30 28.80 -7.95
N VAL A 719 -36.43 29.01 -8.93
CA VAL A 719 -35.52 28.00 -9.47
C VAL A 719 -34.12 28.22 -8.91
N LEU A 720 -33.59 27.23 -8.20
CA LEU A 720 -32.22 27.25 -7.70
C LEU A 720 -31.34 26.35 -8.57
N ALA A 721 -30.40 26.92 -9.33
CA ALA A 721 -29.47 26.19 -10.17
C ALA A 721 -28.05 26.17 -9.58
N TYR A 722 -27.42 25.00 -9.42
CA TYR A 722 -26.01 24.91 -9.00
C TYR A 722 -25.29 23.62 -9.41
N GLY A 723 -23.99 23.73 -9.66
CA GLY A 723 -23.11 22.65 -10.10
C GLY A 723 -22.24 21.99 -9.02
N GLY A 724 -22.39 22.40 -7.76
CA GLY A 724 -21.49 22.11 -6.64
C GLY A 724 -20.51 23.25 -6.37
N SER A 725 -19.64 23.12 -5.36
CA SER A 725 -18.77 24.24 -4.89
C SER A 725 -17.77 24.76 -5.93
N ILE A 726 -17.41 23.93 -6.91
CA ILE A 726 -16.52 24.28 -8.01
C ILE A 726 -17.28 24.73 -9.27
N GLY A 727 -18.61 24.66 -9.28
CA GLY A 727 -19.41 24.98 -10.46
C GLY A 727 -19.44 23.86 -11.51
N ALA A 728 -20.44 23.93 -12.40
CA ALA A 728 -20.65 22.98 -13.48
C ALA A 728 -20.71 23.72 -14.80
N ARG A 729 -19.61 23.72 -15.58
CA ARG A 729 -19.53 24.42 -16.87
C ARG A 729 -20.77 24.23 -17.75
N THR A 730 -21.17 22.99 -17.96
CA THR A 730 -22.34 22.61 -18.75
C THR A 730 -23.66 23.21 -18.23
N ILE A 731 -23.92 23.11 -16.93
CA ILE A 731 -25.11 23.68 -16.29
C ILE A 731 -25.05 25.21 -16.32
N ASN A 732 -23.94 25.81 -15.90
CA ASN A 732 -23.80 27.26 -15.81
C ASN A 732 -24.02 27.91 -17.18
N ARG A 733 -23.38 27.39 -18.24
CA ARG A 733 -23.54 27.92 -19.60
C ARG A 733 -24.97 27.77 -20.10
N SER A 734 -25.55 26.58 -19.95
CA SER A 734 -26.93 26.30 -20.39
C SER A 734 -27.97 27.14 -19.63
N PHE A 735 -27.78 27.31 -18.32
CA PHE A 735 -28.66 28.11 -17.47
C PHE A 735 -28.59 29.60 -17.84
N VAL A 736 -27.39 30.13 -18.10
CA VAL A 736 -27.18 31.52 -18.53
C VAL A 736 -27.76 31.74 -19.94
N GLN A 737 -27.54 30.81 -20.88
CA GLN A 737 -28.09 30.87 -22.24
C GLN A 737 -29.62 30.78 -22.28
N ALA A 738 -30.25 30.20 -21.27
CA ALA A 738 -31.70 30.14 -21.15
C ALA A 738 -32.33 31.42 -20.54
N LEU A 739 -31.54 32.32 -19.94
CA LEU A 739 -32.06 33.50 -19.22
C LEU A 739 -32.95 34.42 -20.07
N PRO A 740 -32.62 34.73 -21.34
CA PRO A 740 -33.50 35.58 -22.17
C PRO A 740 -34.91 35.01 -22.34
N LYS A 741 -35.05 33.67 -22.34
CA LYS A 741 -36.36 33.00 -22.42
C LYS A 741 -37.12 33.04 -21.10
N PHE A 742 -36.42 32.95 -19.97
CA PHE A 742 -37.02 33.13 -18.65
C PHE A 742 -37.48 34.56 -18.40
N ALA A 743 -36.75 35.56 -18.90
CA ALA A 743 -37.08 36.98 -18.73
C ALA A 743 -38.42 37.38 -19.39
N GLN A 744 -38.89 36.59 -20.37
CA GLN A 744 -40.20 36.78 -21.01
C GLN A 744 -41.38 36.44 -20.07
N SER A 745 -41.14 35.82 -18.91
CA SER A 745 -42.18 35.41 -17.97
C SER A 745 -41.95 36.01 -16.58
N LYS A 746 -42.93 36.78 -16.08
CA LYS A 746 -42.94 37.32 -14.70
C LYS A 746 -43.03 36.24 -13.62
N LYS A 747 -43.23 34.98 -14.00
CA LYS A 747 -43.45 33.87 -13.08
C LYS A 747 -42.18 33.43 -12.35
N PHE A 748 -40.99 33.66 -12.90
CA PHE A 748 -39.77 33.02 -12.39
C PHE A 748 -38.89 33.97 -11.57
N TYR A 749 -38.23 33.40 -10.56
CA TYR A 749 -37.08 33.99 -9.89
C TYR A 749 -35.95 32.96 -9.89
N LEU A 750 -34.77 33.33 -10.36
CA LEU A 750 -33.67 32.42 -10.67
C LEU A 750 -32.47 32.74 -9.77
N VAL A 751 -32.06 31.77 -8.96
CA VAL A 751 -30.84 31.87 -8.15
C VAL A 751 -29.81 30.89 -8.71
N HIS A 752 -28.62 31.39 -9.06
CA HIS A 752 -27.57 30.62 -9.72
C HIS A 752 -26.29 30.56 -8.87
N GLY A 753 -25.96 29.37 -8.36
CA GLY A 753 -24.68 29.09 -7.71
C GLY A 753 -23.58 28.76 -8.74
N ILE A 754 -22.85 29.78 -9.18
CA ILE A 754 -21.86 29.70 -10.26
C ILE A 754 -20.66 28.81 -9.88
N GLY A 755 -20.15 28.94 -8.66
CA GLY A 755 -19.03 28.14 -8.14
C GLY A 755 -17.65 28.81 -8.27
N MET A 756 -16.65 28.24 -7.58
CA MET A 756 -15.34 28.88 -7.34
C MET A 756 -14.17 28.30 -8.15
N ASN A 757 -14.41 27.60 -9.26
CA ASN A 757 -13.30 27.05 -10.04
C ASN A 757 -12.53 28.15 -10.78
N GLN A 758 -11.20 28.12 -10.64
CA GLN A 758 -10.25 29.07 -11.26
C GLN A 758 -9.16 28.33 -12.06
N SER A 759 -9.42 27.08 -12.47
CA SER A 759 -8.49 26.29 -13.27
C SER A 759 -8.28 26.91 -14.66
N SER A 760 -7.10 26.67 -15.26
CA SER A 760 -6.81 27.12 -16.64
C SER A 760 -7.79 26.59 -17.68
N ALA A 761 -8.38 25.41 -17.44
CA ALA A 761 -9.35 24.79 -18.33
C ALA A 761 -10.79 25.35 -18.17
N TYR A 762 -11.12 25.92 -17.01
CA TYR A 762 -12.44 26.48 -16.72
C TYR A 762 -12.37 27.41 -15.51
N HIS A 763 -12.71 28.68 -15.73
CA HIS A 763 -12.85 29.70 -14.71
C HIS A 763 -14.32 30.12 -14.60
N ALA A 764 -15.02 29.64 -13.57
CA ALA A 764 -16.48 29.64 -13.52
C ALA A 764 -17.11 31.05 -13.58
N LEU A 765 -16.55 32.01 -12.83
CA LEU A 765 -17.05 33.39 -12.80
C LEU A 765 -16.83 34.11 -14.13
N ASN A 766 -15.58 34.17 -14.61
CA ASN A 766 -15.24 34.81 -15.88
C ASN A 766 -16.00 34.22 -17.08
N ASP A 767 -16.16 32.88 -17.14
CA ASP A 767 -16.93 32.23 -18.21
C ASP A 767 -18.41 32.62 -18.16
N THR A 768 -18.99 32.75 -16.96
CA THR A 768 -20.38 33.20 -16.78
C THR A 768 -20.53 34.68 -17.10
N ARG A 769 -19.57 35.51 -16.70
CA ARG A 769 -19.57 36.96 -17.00
C ARG A 769 -19.51 37.22 -18.51
N ALA A 770 -18.59 36.57 -19.22
CA ALA A 770 -18.46 36.70 -20.66
C ALA A 770 -19.76 36.34 -21.38
N LEU A 771 -20.44 35.27 -20.95
CA LEU A 771 -21.74 34.90 -21.51
C LEU A 771 -22.84 35.92 -21.22
N LEU A 772 -22.83 36.56 -20.05
CA LEU A 772 -23.79 37.63 -19.74
C LEU A 772 -23.52 38.89 -20.57
N GLU A 773 -22.25 39.22 -20.83
CA GLU A 773 -21.83 40.35 -21.68
C GLU A 773 -22.25 40.13 -23.15
N GLU A 774 -22.18 38.88 -23.65
CA GLU A 774 -22.58 38.53 -25.02
C GLU A 774 -24.10 38.60 -25.27
N MET A 775 -24.94 38.61 -24.22
CA MET A 775 -26.38 38.37 -24.34
C MET A 775 -27.26 39.58 -24.67
N ASP A 776 -26.71 40.79 -24.83
CA ASP A 776 -27.40 42.05 -25.23
C ASP A 776 -28.82 42.21 -24.64
N PHE A 777 -28.95 41.95 -23.34
CA PHE A 777 -30.20 41.97 -22.59
C PHE A 777 -29.92 42.55 -21.20
N ASN A 778 -30.93 43.06 -20.48
CA ASN A 778 -30.84 43.82 -19.21
C ASN A 778 -30.13 43.08 -18.04
N PHE A 779 -28.86 42.77 -18.21
CA PHE A 779 -27.99 42.08 -17.27
C PHE A 779 -26.87 43.01 -16.83
N ASP A 780 -26.56 42.99 -15.54
CA ASP A 780 -25.35 43.57 -14.97
C ASP A 780 -24.33 42.44 -14.79
N PRO A 781 -23.32 42.33 -15.68
CA PRO A 781 -22.35 41.24 -15.65
C PRO A 781 -21.41 41.30 -14.45
N GLU A 782 -21.20 42.49 -13.87
CA GLU A 782 -20.34 42.66 -12.70
C GLU A 782 -21.06 42.30 -11.40
N ALA A 783 -22.34 42.67 -11.29
CA ALA A 783 -23.18 42.25 -10.16
C ALA A 783 -23.77 40.84 -10.30
N PHE A 784 -23.64 40.21 -11.47
CA PHE A 784 -24.31 38.96 -11.84
C PHE A 784 -25.84 39.01 -11.62
N LYS A 785 -26.48 40.14 -11.95
CA LYS A 785 -27.94 40.33 -11.80
C LYS A 785 -28.61 40.52 -13.15
N GLY A 786 -29.84 40.02 -13.28
CA GLY A 786 -30.66 40.19 -14.47
C GLY A 786 -32.02 40.77 -14.13
N ARG A 787 -32.48 41.71 -14.94
CA ARG A 787 -33.81 42.32 -14.84
C ARG A 787 -34.73 41.81 -15.96
N ASP A 788 -35.99 41.58 -15.63
CA ASP A 788 -37.01 41.18 -16.59
C ASP A 788 -37.42 42.37 -17.48
N ASN A 789 -38.36 42.15 -18.40
CA ASN A 789 -38.81 43.20 -19.34
C ASN A 789 -39.46 44.41 -18.64
N ASP A 790 -39.86 44.29 -17.37
CA ASP A 790 -40.43 45.40 -16.59
C ASP A 790 -39.40 46.08 -15.67
N GLY A 791 -38.15 45.61 -15.67
CA GLY A 791 -37.07 46.16 -14.86
C GLY A 791 -36.94 45.55 -13.46
N GLU A 792 -37.71 44.52 -13.11
CA GLU A 792 -37.63 43.83 -11.82
C GLU A 792 -36.54 42.75 -11.84
N VAL A 793 -35.87 42.53 -10.71
CA VAL A 793 -34.81 41.51 -10.62
C VAL A 793 -35.44 40.12 -10.69
N PHE A 794 -35.04 39.33 -11.70
CA PHE A 794 -35.49 37.94 -11.86
C PHE A 794 -34.34 36.93 -11.80
N TYR A 795 -33.07 37.38 -11.93
CA TYR A 795 -31.89 36.52 -11.90
C TYR A 795 -30.82 37.07 -10.94
N GLU A 796 -30.28 36.19 -10.09
CA GLU A 796 -29.18 36.49 -9.19
C GLU A 796 -28.13 35.36 -9.21
N GLY A 797 -26.94 35.69 -9.70
CA GLY A 797 -25.77 34.83 -9.69
C GLY A 797 -24.91 35.04 -8.44
N HIS A 798 -24.47 33.94 -7.82
CA HIS A 798 -23.59 33.95 -6.66
C HIS A 798 -22.35 33.10 -6.93
N ALA A 799 -21.17 33.67 -6.64
CA ALA A 799 -19.91 32.93 -6.71
C ALA A 799 -19.91 31.68 -5.81
N TYR A 800 -20.44 31.80 -4.59
CA TYR A 800 -20.60 30.70 -3.66
C TYR A 800 -21.76 30.95 -2.69
N LEU A 801 -22.68 29.99 -2.61
CA LEU A 801 -23.84 30.05 -1.71
C LEU A 801 -23.47 29.49 -0.32
N HIS A 802 -23.07 30.35 0.61
CA HIS A 802 -22.74 29.95 1.99
C HIS A 802 -23.94 29.34 2.74
N ASN A 803 -25.14 29.85 2.48
CA ASN A 803 -26.40 29.39 3.10
C ASN A 803 -27.21 28.51 2.13
N LEU A 804 -26.56 27.59 1.41
CA LEU A 804 -27.21 26.75 0.40
C LEU A 804 -28.47 26.03 0.91
N CYS A 805 -28.46 25.58 2.18
CA CYS A 805 -29.62 24.93 2.80
C CYS A 805 -30.87 25.84 2.82
N ASP A 806 -30.68 27.13 3.10
CA ASP A 806 -31.78 28.11 3.14
C ASP A 806 -32.37 28.34 1.74
N TYR A 807 -31.51 28.49 0.72
CA TYR A 807 -31.95 28.59 -0.67
C TYR A 807 -32.67 27.33 -1.15
N GLN A 808 -32.18 26.13 -0.82
CA GLN A 808 -32.84 24.88 -1.17
C GLN A 808 -34.21 24.75 -0.48
N ARG A 809 -34.34 25.19 0.77
CA ARG A 809 -35.63 25.24 1.48
C ARG A 809 -36.61 26.22 0.84
N ALA A 810 -36.13 27.34 0.32
CA ALA A 810 -36.97 28.31 -0.38
C ALA A 810 -37.38 27.84 -1.79
N ALA A 811 -36.52 27.08 -2.49
CA ALA A 811 -36.70 26.72 -3.88
C ALA A 811 -37.99 25.92 -4.16
N ASP A 812 -38.66 26.24 -5.26
CA ASP A 812 -39.78 25.46 -5.81
C ASP A 812 -39.29 24.36 -6.75
N LEU A 813 -38.15 24.56 -7.40
CA LEU A 813 -37.45 23.57 -8.20
C LEU A 813 -35.93 23.75 -8.07
N ILE A 814 -35.20 22.64 -7.87
CA ILE A 814 -33.74 22.65 -7.83
C ILE A 814 -33.18 22.07 -9.13
N VAL A 815 -32.28 22.79 -9.80
CA VAL A 815 -31.52 22.31 -10.96
C VAL A 815 -30.09 22.01 -10.52
N CYS A 816 -29.68 20.75 -10.50
CA CYS A 816 -28.36 20.41 -9.97
C CYS A 816 -27.69 19.20 -10.63
N ARG A 817 -26.40 19.02 -10.37
CA ARG A 817 -25.69 17.77 -10.71
C ARG A 817 -26.11 16.59 -9.82
N ALA A 818 -25.94 15.38 -10.35
CA ALA A 818 -26.26 14.12 -9.66
C ALA A 818 -25.17 13.64 -8.67
N GLY A 819 -24.55 14.55 -7.92
CA GLY A 819 -23.61 14.15 -6.87
C GLY A 819 -24.34 13.49 -5.70
N ALA A 820 -23.87 12.34 -5.20
CA ALA A 820 -24.56 11.58 -4.15
C ALA A 820 -24.94 12.42 -2.91
N GLY A 821 -24.05 13.30 -2.46
CA GLY A 821 -24.35 14.21 -1.34
C GLY A 821 -25.39 15.28 -1.66
N ALA A 822 -25.36 15.86 -2.87
CA ALA A 822 -26.36 16.84 -3.29
C ALA A 822 -27.74 16.20 -3.41
N LEU A 823 -27.82 14.99 -3.99
CA LEU A 823 -29.05 14.22 -4.08
C LEU A 823 -29.58 13.84 -2.69
N ALA A 824 -28.71 13.43 -1.77
CA ALA A 824 -29.10 13.13 -0.39
C ALA A 824 -29.65 14.36 0.36
N GLU A 825 -29.05 15.53 0.17
CA GLU A 825 -29.54 16.79 0.74
C GLU A 825 -30.92 17.18 0.20
N ILE A 826 -31.13 17.04 -1.12
CA ILE A 826 -32.43 17.30 -1.76
C ILE A 826 -33.50 16.33 -1.26
N MET A 827 -33.18 15.04 -1.15
CA MET A 827 -34.09 14.03 -0.60
C MET A 827 -34.42 14.32 0.87
N ALA A 828 -33.43 14.69 1.69
CA ALA A 828 -33.64 15.04 3.10
C ALA A 828 -34.61 16.22 3.26
N LEU A 829 -34.51 17.24 2.38
CA LEU A 829 -35.46 18.35 2.35
C LEU A 829 -36.80 17.98 1.69
N GLY A 830 -36.83 16.90 0.91
CA GLY A 830 -37.96 16.49 0.07
C GLY A 830 -38.29 17.54 -0.97
N LYS A 831 -37.29 18.06 -1.69
CA LYS A 831 -37.48 19.08 -2.71
C LYS A 831 -37.52 18.47 -4.12
N PRO A 832 -38.40 18.94 -5.01
CA PRO A 832 -38.40 18.50 -6.40
C PRO A 832 -37.13 19.01 -7.10
N ALA A 833 -36.57 18.18 -7.99
CA ALA A 833 -35.33 18.49 -8.66
C ALA A 833 -35.31 18.05 -10.13
N LEU A 834 -34.72 18.90 -10.97
CA LEU A 834 -34.24 18.56 -12.30
C LEU A 834 -32.74 18.25 -12.19
N VAL A 835 -32.39 16.98 -12.35
CA VAL A 835 -31.03 16.50 -12.14
C VAL A 835 -30.32 16.33 -13.49
N ILE A 836 -29.15 16.96 -13.60
CA ILE A 836 -28.29 16.93 -14.79
C ILE A 836 -27.02 16.16 -14.43
N PRO A 837 -26.98 14.83 -14.62
CA PRO A 837 -25.83 14.02 -14.23
C PRO A 837 -24.63 14.33 -15.11
N LYS A 838 -23.44 14.45 -14.49
CA LYS A 838 -22.21 14.63 -15.26
C LYS A 838 -21.87 13.36 -16.03
N ARG A 839 -21.62 13.50 -17.33
CA ARG A 839 -21.24 12.41 -18.23
C ARG A 839 -19.80 11.94 -17.97
N GLY A 840 -19.54 10.67 -18.32
CA GLY A 840 -18.19 10.13 -18.51
C GLY A 840 -17.38 9.96 -17.23
N LEU A 841 -18.03 10.07 -16.07
CA LEU A 841 -17.40 9.79 -14.79
C LEU A 841 -17.16 8.28 -14.62
N PRO A 842 -16.08 7.84 -13.95
CA PRO A 842 -15.79 6.43 -13.78
C PRO A 842 -16.96 5.65 -13.20
N GLY A 843 -17.41 4.61 -13.92
CA GLY A 843 -18.55 3.76 -13.52
C GLY A 843 -19.92 4.42 -13.67
N ASP A 844 -20.04 5.55 -14.35
CA ASP A 844 -21.29 6.29 -14.60
C ASP A 844 -22.10 6.56 -13.33
N HIS A 845 -21.41 6.67 -12.19
CA HIS A 845 -22.04 6.69 -10.87
C HIS A 845 -23.05 7.83 -10.72
N GLN A 846 -22.78 9.00 -11.30
CA GLN A 846 -23.73 10.12 -11.28
C GLN A 846 -24.99 9.83 -12.10
N GLU A 847 -24.84 9.30 -13.32
CA GLU A 847 -25.98 8.96 -14.18
C GLU A 847 -26.82 7.85 -13.55
N LEU A 848 -26.17 6.81 -13.00
CA LEU A 848 -26.83 5.69 -12.34
C LEU A 848 -27.56 6.12 -11.05
N ASN A 849 -26.95 6.99 -10.23
CA ASN A 849 -27.63 7.57 -9.06
C ASN A 849 -28.91 8.32 -9.49
N ALA A 850 -28.83 9.10 -10.57
CA ALA A 850 -29.93 9.92 -11.05
C ALA A 850 -31.06 9.06 -11.64
N ILE A 851 -30.73 8.04 -12.44
CA ILE A 851 -31.68 7.08 -13.02
C ILE A 851 -32.46 6.35 -11.92
N GLU A 852 -31.78 5.92 -10.87
CA GLU A 852 -32.41 5.23 -9.73
C GLU A 852 -33.40 6.13 -8.97
N LEU A 853 -33.08 7.42 -8.81
CA LEU A 853 -33.99 8.37 -8.18
C LEU A 853 -35.19 8.73 -9.07
N ARG A 854 -34.97 8.87 -10.39
CA ARG A 854 -36.08 9.06 -11.34
C ARG A 854 -37.01 7.86 -11.36
N ALA A 855 -36.48 6.63 -11.28
CA ALA A 855 -37.31 5.42 -11.21
C ALA A 855 -38.23 5.40 -9.97
N LYS A 856 -37.85 6.09 -8.89
CA LYS A 856 -38.66 6.28 -7.68
C LYS A 856 -39.59 7.49 -7.73
N GLY A 857 -39.61 8.24 -8.84
CA GLY A 857 -40.37 9.48 -9.01
C GLY A 857 -39.81 10.67 -8.23
N ALA A 858 -38.57 10.60 -7.74
CA ALA A 858 -37.98 11.62 -6.86
C ALA A 858 -37.37 12.82 -7.60
N CYS A 859 -37.08 12.69 -8.89
CA CYS A 859 -36.53 13.77 -9.72
C CYS A 859 -36.82 13.55 -11.20
N GLU A 860 -36.73 14.63 -11.98
CA GLU A 860 -36.69 14.59 -13.45
C GLU A 860 -35.23 14.63 -13.94
N LEU A 861 -34.93 14.08 -15.13
CA LEU A 861 -33.55 14.00 -15.67
C LEU A 861 -33.40 14.72 -17.00
N LEU A 862 -32.26 15.41 -17.13
CA LEU A 862 -31.76 15.94 -18.40
C LEU A 862 -30.30 15.55 -18.56
N PHE A 863 -29.96 14.75 -19.58
CA PHE A 863 -28.60 14.26 -19.78
C PHE A 863 -27.71 15.28 -20.50
N GLU A 864 -26.41 15.29 -20.18
CA GLU A 864 -25.42 16.07 -20.93
C GLU A 864 -25.20 15.46 -22.32
N SER A 865 -25.32 16.30 -23.34
CA SER A 865 -24.90 16.00 -24.71
C SER A 865 -23.41 16.24 -24.85
N TYR A 866 -22.80 15.62 -25.84
CA TYR A 866 -21.39 15.79 -26.14
C TYR A 866 -21.28 16.10 -27.63
N SER A 867 -20.55 17.13 -28.00
CA SER A 867 -20.20 17.39 -29.40
C SER A 867 -18.75 17.00 -29.63
N LEU A 868 -18.53 16.07 -30.54
CA LEU A 868 -17.20 15.65 -30.95
C LEU A 868 -16.49 16.65 -31.87
N GLU A 869 -17.21 17.56 -32.54
CA GLU A 869 -16.62 18.60 -33.39
C GLU A 869 -15.88 19.65 -32.56
N SER A 870 -16.53 20.13 -31.50
CA SER A 870 -15.93 21.09 -30.56
C SER A 870 -15.18 20.42 -29.41
N ASN A 871 -15.29 19.09 -29.27
CA ASN A 871 -14.79 18.31 -28.12
C ASN A 871 -15.31 18.87 -26.77
N THR A 872 -16.59 19.26 -26.74
CA THR A 872 -17.21 19.84 -25.55
C THR A 872 -18.52 19.17 -25.17
N GLU A 873 -18.69 18.95 -23.88
CA GLU A 873 -19.97 18.62 -23.24
C GLU A 873 -20.85 19.88 -23.20
N TRP A 874 -22.15 19.72 -23.42
CA TRP A 874 -23.13 20.79 -23.33
C TRP A 874 -24.49 20.25 -22.85
N VAL A 875 -25.32 21.16 -22.35
CA VAL A 875 -26.72 20.89 -22.02
C VAL A 875 -27.54 21.82 -22.87
N ASP A 876 -28.54 21.28 -23.56
CA ASP A 876 -29.38 22.08 -24.44
C ASP A 876 -30.17 23.14 -23.64
N PRO A 877 -29.89 24.45 -23.84
CA PRO A 877 -30.59 25.52 -23.15
C PRO A 877 -32.11 25.48 -23.40
N ASP A 878 -32.53 25.02 -24.59
CA ASP A 878 -33.93 24.96 -24.97
C ASP A 878 -34.62 23.79 -24.29
N ALA A 879 -33.96 22.64 -24.24
CA ALA A 879 -34.45 21.49 -23.48
C ALA A 879 -34.53 21.81 -21.99
N LEU A 880 -33.53 22.51 -21.44
CA LEU A 880 -33.51 22.96 -20.05
C LEU A 880 -34.70 23.88 -19.76
N PHE A 881 -34.86 24.94 -20.55
CA PHE A 881 -35.97 25.88 -20.41
C PHE A 881 -37.34 25.21 -20.53
N LYS A 882 -37.55 24.39 -21.58
CA LYS A 882 -38.82 23.66 -21.80
C LYS A 882 -39.15 22.72 -20.65
N THR A 883 -38.15 22.04 -20.10
CA THR A 883 -38.35 21.11 -18.97
C THR A 883 -38.72 21.88 -17.70
N VAL A 884 -38.01 22.97 -17.38
CA VAL A 884 -38.34 23.83 -16.23
C VAL A 884 -39.73 24.46 -16.38
N LEU A 885 -40.07 24.96 -17.57
CA LEU A 885 -41.38 25.55 -17.85
C LEU A 885 -42.51 24.52 -17.70
N SER A 886 -42.32 23.32 -18.24
CA SER A 886 -43.26 22.19 -18.11
C SER A 886 -43.50 21.82 -16.64
N LEU A 887 -42.43 21.64 -15.87
CA LEU A 887 -42.52 21.32 -14.44
C LEU A 887 -43.19 22.45 -13.64
N ALA A 888 -42.85 23.72 -13.91
CA ALA A 888 -43.48 24.86 -13.26
C ALA A 888 -44.98 24.99 -13.58
N GLY A 889 -45.44 24.44 -14.71
CA GLY A 889 -46.86 24.36 -15.09
C GLY A 889 -47.62 23.24 -14.37
N LYS A 890 -46.93 22.23 -13.83
CA LYS A 890 -47.53 21.00 -13.29
C LYS A 890 -47.33 20.88 -11.78
N ARG A 891 -48.13 21.63 -11.02
CA ARG A 891 -48.03 21.67 -9.55
C ARG A 891 -48.18 20.30 -8.88
N GLU A 892 -49.09 19.45 -9.37
CA GLU A 892 -49.29 18.10 -8.84
C GLU A 892 -48.06 17.20 -9.06
N GLU A 893 -47.39 17.33 -10.19
CA GLU A 893 -46.16 16.58 -10.51
C GLU A 893 -45.02 16.99 -9.56
N LEU A 894 -44.87 18.30 -9.27
CA LEU A 894 -43.88 18.79 -8.30
C LEU A 894 -44.18 18.34 -6.86
N LEU A 895 -45.45 18.33 -6.45
CA LEU A 895 -45.85 17.84 -5.13
C LEU A 895 -45.62 16.33 -5.00
N SER A 896 -45.97 15.57 -6.03
CA SER A 896 -45.67 14.14 -6.12
C SER A 896 -44.16 13.90 -6.02
N MET A 897 -43.37 14.63 -6.80
CA MET A 897 -41.90 14.53 -6.79
C MET A 897 -41.31 14.87 -5.42
N SER A 898 -41.79 15.93 -4.77
CA SER A 898 -41.41 16.32 -3.41
C SER A 898 -41.67 15.20 -2.39
N LYS A 899 -42.85 14.55 -2.47
CA LYS A 899 -43.23 13.42 -1.61
C LYS A 899 -42.32 12.22 -1.83
N HIS A 900 -42.08 11.84 -3.10
CA HIS A 900 -41.21 10.71 -3.45
C HIS A 900 -39.74 10.97 -3.08
N ALA A 901 -39.24 12.20 -3.25
CA ALA A 901 -37.90 12.60 -2.82
C ALA A 901 -37.73 12.47 -1.31
N GLY A 902 -38.71 12.95 -0.52
CA GLY A 902 -38.72 12.79 0.93
C GLY A 902 -38.79 11.33 1.39
N ALA A 903 -39.62 10.51 0.74
CA ALA A 903 -39.74 9.08 1.03
C ALA A 903 -38.48 8.28 0.66
N SER A 904 -37.71 8.75 -0.32
CA SER A 904 -36.45 8.14 -0.72
C SER A 904 -35.30 8.44 0.25
N PHE A 905 -35.45 9.42 1.15
CA PHE A 905 -34.48 9.69 2.20
C PHE A 905 -34.60 8.70 3.36
N TYR A 906 -33.49 8.06 3.72
CA TYR A 906 -33.47 7.14 4.85
C TYR A 906 -33.39 7.91 6.18
N SER A 907 -34.56 8.25 6.74
CA SER A 907 -34.69 9.08 7.95
C SER A 907 -33.96 8.52 9.18
N ASN A 908 -33.79 7.19 9.27
CA ASN A 908 -33.12 6.53 10.39
C ASN A 908 -31.58 6.44 10.26
N THR A 909 -30.97 7.23 9.36
CA THR A 909 -29.53 7.16 9.06
C THR A 909 -28.66 7.33 10.32
N GLU A 910 -28.97 8.29 11.20
CA GLU A 910 -28.17 8.57 12.41
C GLU A 910 -28.09 7.35 13.33
N HIS A 911 -29.25 6.76 13.68
CA HIS A 911 -29.29 5.56 14.52
C HIS A 911 -28.74 4.33 13.80
N ALA A 912 -28.99 4.17 12.51
CA ALA A 912 -28.50 3.01 11.75
C ALA A 912 -26.96 3.00 11.65
N VAL A 913 -26.33 4.16 11.43
CA VAL A 913 -24.86 4.30 11.45
C VAL A 913 -24.31 4.00 12.84
N ALA A 914 -24.88 4.59 13.89
CA ALA A 914 -24.43 4.37 15.26
C ALA A 914 -24.52 2.90 15.68
N ASN A 915 -25.66 2.25 15.45
CA ASN A 915 -25.89 0.85 15.77
C ASN A 915 -24.96 -0.08 14.98
N ALA A 916 -24.80 0.15 13.66
CA ALA A 916 -23.95 -0.69 12.83
C ALA A 916 -22.47 -0.62 13.26
N ILE A 917 -21.99 0.57 13.64
CA ILE A 917 -20.62 0.73 14.16
C ILE A 917 -20.50 0.10 15.56
N ALA A 918 -21.46 0.31 16.45
CA ALA A 918 -21.46 -0.29 17.79
C ALA A 918 -21.49 -1.83 17.72
N ASP A 919 -22.32 -2.41 16.87
CA ASP A 919 -22.39 -3.87 16.68
C ASP A 919 -21.08 -4.42 16.11
N CYS A 920 -20.47 -3.73 15.14
CA CYS A 920 -19.16 -4.07 14.60
C CYS A 920 -18.05 -3.98 15.66
N PHE A 921 -18.09 -2.95 16.51
CA PHE A 921 -17.09 -2.70 17.54
C PHE A 921 -17.19 -3.68 18.71
N HIS A 922 -18.40 -4.00 19.15
CA HIS A 922 -18.69 -4.94 20.24
C HIS A 922 -18.84 -6.39 19.79
N GLU A 923 -18.57 -6.69 18.51
CA GLU A 923 -18.65 -8.04 17.92
C GLU A 923 -20.03 -8.70 18.10
N ARG A 924 -21.09 -7.89 18.07
CA ARG A 924 -22.47 -8.38 18.08
C ARG A 924 -22.86 -8.88 16.68
N PRO A 925 -23.75 -9.86 16.57
CA PRO A 925 -24.27 -10.29 15.27
C PRO A 925 -24.92 -9.12 14.55
N LEU A 926 -24.52 -8.88 13.30
CA LEU A 926 -25.12 -7.86 12.45
C LEU A 926 -26.54 -8.32 12.06
N ASN A 927 -27.53 -8.01 12.89
CA ASN A 927 -28.92 -8.44 12.72
C ASN A 927 -29.63 -7.82 11.49
N HIS A 928 -28.95 -6.93 10.75
CA HIS A 928 -29.51 -6.13 9.66
C HIS A 928 -28.66 -6.17 8.38
N ILE A 929 -28.15 -7.36 8.01
CA ILE A 929 -27.47 -7.53 6.70
C ILE A 929 -28.46 -7.16 5.60
N THR A 930 -28.05 -6.24 4.71
CA THR A 930 -28.88 -5.78 3.59
C THR A 930 -29.22 -6.94 2.68
N GLN A 931 -30.50 -7.13 2.36
CA GLN A 931 -30.89 -8.05 1.30
C GLN A 931 -30.29 -7.59 -0.02
N ILE A 932 -29.49 -8.47 -0.63
CA ILE A 932 -28.82 -8.20 -1.90
C ILE A 932 -29.89 -8.09 -2.99
N THR A 933 -30.04 -6.89 -3.55
CA THR A 933 -30.98 -6.59 -4.64
C THR A 933 -30.18 -6.21 -5.88
N GLU A 934 -30.38 -6.90 -7.01
CA GLU A 934 -29.72 -6.54 -8.27
C GLU A 934 -30.38 -5.28 -8.86
N PRO A 935 -29.66 -4.17 -9.06
CA PRO A 935 -30.23 -2.97 -9.67
C PRO A 935 -30.61 -3.20 -11.14
N ALA A 936 -31.79 -2.69 -11.53
CA ALA A 936 -32.34 -2.85 -12.88
C ALA A 936 -31.38 -2.33 -13.96
N SER A 937 -30.76 -1.17 -13.75
CA SER A 937 -29.80 -0.58 -14.70
C SER A 937 -28.59 -1.49 -14.99
N ILE A 938 -28.14 -2.28 -14.01
CA ILE A 938 -26.96 -3.15 -14.12
C ILE A 938 -27.30 -4.50 -14.74
N LYS A 939 -28.46 -5.06 -14.39
CA LYS A 939 -28.98 -6.29 -15.02
C LYS A 939 -28.96 -6.16 -16.54
N HIS A 940 -29.46 -5.04 -17.06
CA HIS A 940 -29.50 -4.77 -18.49
C HIS A 940 -28.10 -4.47 -19.09
N GLN A 941 -27.19 -3.81 -18.35
CA GLN A 941 -25.83 -3.58 -18.83
C GLN A 941 -25.00 -4.86 -19.02
N ARG A 942 -25.18 -5.88 -18.14
CA ARG A 942 -24.44 -7.16 -18.24
C ARG A 942 -24.83 -7.96 -19.47
N LEU A 943 -26.11 -7.94 -19.82
CA LEU A 943 -26.67 -8.62 -20.99
C LEU A 943 -26.93 -7.60 -22.09
N PHE A 944 -25.88 -6.92 -22.58
CA PHE A 944 -26.04 -5.82 -23.55
C PHE A 944 -26.86 -6.23 -24.79
N ASP A 945 -26.78 -7.49 -25.23
CA ASP A 945 -27.61 -8.01 -26.33
C ASP A 945 -29.09 -8.16 -25.95
N SER A 946 -29.40 -8.59 -24.73
CA SER A 946 -30.77 -8.59 -24.20
C SER A 946 -31.31 -7.17 -24.01
N LEU A 947 -30.44 -6.24 -23.60
CA LEU A 947 -30.78 -4.82 -23.49
C LEU A 947 -31.06 -4.21 -24.86
N VAL A 948 -30.28 -4.52 -25.90
CA VAL A 948 -30.53 -4.04 -27.26
C VAL A 948 -31.93 -4.45 -27.72
N SER A 949 -32.31 -5.72 -27.52
CA SER A 949 -33.68 -6.18 -27.80
C SER A 949 -34.74 -5.47 -26.96
N HIS A 950 -34.48 -5.27 -25.66
CA HIS A 950 -35.41 -4.56 -24.78
C HIS A 950 -35.59 -3.08 -25.18
N LEU A 951 -34.49 -2.39 -25.53
CA LEU A 951 -34.52 -0.99 -25.97
C LEU A 951 -35.27 -0.82 -27.28
N GLU A 952 -35.26 -1.82 -28.17
CA GLU A 952 -36.04 -1.80 -29.42
C GLU A 952 -37.56 -1.81 -29.18
N GLU A 953 -38.01 -2.29 -28.01
CA GLU A 953 -39.42 -2.34 -27.63
C GLU A 953 -39.87 -1.12 -26.81
N GLN A 954 -38.95 -0.28 -26.32
CA GLN A 954 -39.26 0.87 -25.47
C GLN A 954 -39.53 2.15 -26.30
N PRO A 955 -40.40 3.06 -25.81
CA PRO A 955 -40.65 4.33 -26.48
C PRO A 955 -39.42 5.28 -26.39
N SER A 956 -39.35 6.26 -27.29
CA SER A 956 -38.18 7.15 -27.42
C SER A 956 -37.89 8.02 -26.20
N ASP A 957 -38.90 8.29 -25.39
CA ASP A 957 -38.84 9.07 -24.15
C ASP A 957 -38.46 8.23 -22.92
N HIS A 958 -38.35 6.90 -23.06
CA HIS A 958 -37.94 6.03 -21.97
C HIS A 958 -36.52 6.39 -21.48
N VAL A 959 -36.33 6.45 -20.17
CA VAL A 959 -35.09 6.93 -19.52
C VAL A 959 -33.85 6.20 -20.00
N MET A 960 -33.93 4.88 -20.17
CA MET A 960 -32.80 4.08 -20.65
C MET A 960 -32.50 4.34 -22.14
N VAL A 961 -33.51 4.64 -22.96
CA VAL A 961 -33.32 5.01 -24.36
C VAL A 961 -32.60 6.35 -24.44
N GLN A 962 -33.01 7.34 -23.64
CA GLN A 962 -32.35 8.64 -23.54
C GLN A 962 -30.91 8.53 -23.02
N TYR A 963 -30.67 7.69 -22.00
CA TYR A 963 -29.33 7.43 -21.46
C TYR A 963 -28.40 6.81 -22.51
N TYR A 964 -28.83 5.78 -23.25
CA TYR A 964 -27.98 5.19 -24.28
C TYR A 964 -27.83 6.06 -25.52
N ARG A 965 -28.85 6.89 -25.84
CA ARG A 965 -28.77 7.89 -26.90
C ARG A 965 -27.71 8.94 -26.56
N SER A 966 -27.67 9.45 -25.32
CA SER A 966 -26.62 10.39 -24.92
C SER A 966 -25.22 9.75 -25.01
N LYS A 967 -25.08 8.46 -24.66
CA LYS A 967 -23.80 7.73 -24.72
C LYS A 967 -23.30 7.40 -26.13
N LEU A 968 -24.20 7.30 -27.11
CA LEU A 968 -23.94 6.76 -28.44
C LEU A 968 -22.68 7.35 -29.09
N GLU A 969 -22.59 8.67 -29.21
CA GLU A 969 -21.43 9.33 -29.86
C GLU A 969 -20.10 8.99 -29.18
N GLY A 970 -20.10 8.93 -27.85
CA GLY A 970 -18.92 8.56 -27.06
C GLY A 970 -18.53 7.09 -27.22
N TYR A 971 -19.50 6.21 -27.49
CA TYR A 971 -19.22 4.82 -27.87
C TYR A 971 -18.61 4.74 -29.27
N LEU A 972 -19.17 5.46 -30.24
CA LEU A 972 -18.71 5.43 -31.64
C LEU A 972 -17.29 5.99 -31.80
N ARG A 973 -16.93 7.12 -31.18
CA ARG A 973 -15.55 7.66 -31.28
C ARG A 973 -14.58 7.14 -30.20
N SER A 974 -14.91 6.05 -29.50
CA SER A 974 -14.00 5.41 -28.53
C SER A 974 -12.83 4.73 -29.23
N SER A 975 -11.62 4.83 -28.67
CA SER A 975 -10.47 4.03 -29.12
C SER A 975 -10.60 2.53 -28.82
N HIS A 976 -11.55 2.15 -27.96
CA HIS A 976 -11.75 0.77 -27.54
C HIS A 976 -12.84 0.08 -28.36
N PHE A 977 -12.46 -0.93 -29.14
CA PHE A 977 -13.35 -1.61 -30.09
C PHE A 977 -14.65 -2.16 -29.47
N LEU A 978 -14.64 -2.61 -28.21
CA LEU A 978 -15.85 -3.07 -27.51
C LEU A 978 -16.89 -1.96 -27.30
N GLN A 979 -16.46 -0.71 -27.09
CA GLN A 979 -17.37 0.42 -26.97
C GLN A 979 -17.91 0.82 -28.34
N VAL A 980 -17.04 0.87 -29.36
CA VAL A 980 -17.46 1.09 -30.76
C VAL A 980 -18.51 0.06 -31.17
N ASN A 981 -18.33 -1.20 -30.80
CA ASN A 981 -19.29 -2.27 -31.05
C ASN A 981 -20.66 -2.03 -30.40
N LYS A 982 -20.69 -1.52 -29.16
CA LYS A 982 -21.94 -1.12 -28.50
C LYS A 982 -22.62 0.01 -29.25
N GLY A 983 -21.83 1.01 -29.69
CA GLY A 983 -22.31 2.10 -30.52
C GLY A 983 -22.97 1.60 -31.80
N ILE A 984 -22.30 0.72 -32.57
CA ILE A 984 -22.83 0.14 -33.81
C ILE A 984 -24.15 -0.61 -33.58
N LYS A 985 -24.26 -1.39 -32.49
CA LYS A 985 -25.51 -2.07 -32.14
C LYS A 985 -26.63 -1.07 -31.85
N LEU A 986 -26.34 0.01 -31.14
CA LEU A 986 -27.31 1.08 -30.84
C LEU A 986 -27.73 1.86 -32.10
N ILE A 987 -26.88 2.01 -33.11
CA ILE A 987 -27.28 2.56 -34.42
C ILE A 987 -28.46 1.74 -34.99
N GLY A 988 -28.38 0.41 -34.92
CA GLY A 988 -29.45 -0.49 -35.34
C GLY A 988 -30.72 -0.40 -34.49
N VAL A 989 -30.60 -0.06 -33.20
CA VAL A 989 -31.75 0.16 -32.28
C VAL A 989 -32.48 1.46 -32.64
N PHE A 990 -31.74 2.55 -32.79
CA PHE A 990 -32.32 3.88 -33.00
C PHE A 990 -32.84 4.09 -34.42
N LYS A 991 -32.34 3.33 -35.40
CA LYS A 991 -32.79 3.34 -36.80
C LYS A 991 -32.74 4.74 -37.45
N ASP A 992 -31.85 5.59 -36.96
CA ASP A 992 -31.70 6.98 -37.42
C ASP A 992 -30.75 7.02 -38.63
N PRO A 993 -31.23 7.48 -39.81
CA PRO A 993 -30.40 7.57 -41.00
C PRO A 993 -29.13 8.41 -40.84
N GLN A 994 -29.15 9.44 -39.98
CA GLN A 994 -27.99 10.31 -39.76
C GLN A 994 -26.82 9.54 -39.14
N LEU A 995 -27.10 8.46 -38.40
CA LEU A 995 -26.08 7.65 -37.74
C LEU A 995 -25.40 6.65 -38.70
N TYR A 996 -26.01 6.33 -39.84
CA TYR A 996 -25.44 5.35 -40.78
C TYR A 996 -24.17 5.87 -41.45
N ASN A 997 -24.03 7.20 -41.60
CA ASN A 997 -22.82 7.83 -42.15
C ASN A 997 -21.55 7.42 -41.41
N TYR A 998 -21.62 7.29 -40.08
CA TYR A 998 -20.49 6.82 -39.28
C TYR A 998 -20.05 5.41 -39.70
N ILE A 999 -21.00 4.50 -39.99
CA ILE A 999 -20.69 3.17 -40.48
C ILE A 999 -20.02 3.25 -41.85
N TYR A 1000 -20.54 4.07 -42.76
CA TYR A 1000 -20.03 4.18 -44.13
C TYR A 1000 -18.57 4.67 -44.18
N GLU A 1001 -18.25 5.71 -43.39
CA GLU A 1001 -16.91 6.31 -43.34
C GLU A 1001 -15.85 5.40 -42.70
N ASN A 1002 -16.25 4.60 -41.71
CA ASN A 1002 -15.32 3.82 -40.89
C ASN A 1002 -15.29 2.33 -41.24
N PHE A 1003 -16.15 1.88 -42.17
CA PHE A 1003 -16.34 0.46 -42.50
C PHE A 1003 -15.02 -0.25 -42.82
N ASP A 1004 -14.15 0.38 -43.62
CA ASP A 1004 -12.89 -0.22 -44.06
C ASP A 1004 -11.87 -0.37 -42.93
N GLN A 1005 -11.94 0.49 -41.91
CA GLN A 1005 -11.06 0.47 -40.74
C GLN A 1005 -11.49 -0.57 -39.69
N PHE A 1006 -12.73 -1.05 -39.76
CA PHE A 1006 -13.28 -1.99 -38.80
C PHE A 1006 -12.69 -3.39 -38.93
N LYS A 1007 -12.50 -4.07 -37.79
CA LYS A 1007 -12.16 -5.50 -37.75
C LYS A 1007 -13.39 -6.36 -38.04
N GLY A 1008 -13.21 -7.59 -38.52
CA GLY A 1008 -14.29 -8.46 -39.03
C GLY A 1008 -15.59 -8.51 -38.20
N PHE A 1009 -15.55 -8.66 -36.88
CA PHE A 1009 -16.77 -8.68 -36.05
C PHE A 1009 -17.49 -7.31 -35.98
N LEU A 1010 -16.76 -6.18 -36.09
CA LEU A 1010 -17.35 -4.85 -36.19
C LEU A 1010 -18.03 -4.67 -37.55
N LYS A 1011 -17.35 -5.02 -38.66
CA LYS A 1011 -17.95 -5.01 -40.01
C LYS A 1011 -19.23 -5.85 -40.07
N ARG A 1012 -19.20 -7.06 -39.51
CA ARG A 1012 -20.37 -7.93 -39.35
C ARG A 1012 -21.52 -7.22 -38.61
N ASN A 1013 -21.24 -6.62 -37.45
CA ASN A 1013 -22.29 -5.95 -36.67
C ASN A 1013 -22.79 -4.67 -37.34
N SER A 1014 -21.95 -3.97 -38.10
CA SER A 1014 -22.34 -2.83 -38.92
C SER A 1014 -23.35 -3.23 -39.99
N LEU A 1015 -23.05 -4.26 -40.78
CA LEU A 1015 -24.00 -4.78 -41.79
C LEU A 1015 -25.30 -5.29 -41.15
N PHE A 1016 -25.19 -5.92 -39.98
CA PHE A 1016 -26.38 -6.34 -39.23
C PHE A 1016 -27.22 -5.16 -38.72
N ALA A 1017 -26.60 -4.07 -38.29
CA ALA A 1017 -27.29 -2.85 -37.88
C ALA A 1017 -27.97 -2.17 -39.07
N LEU A 1018 -27.29 -2.06 -40.23
CA LEU A 1018 -27.88 -1.51 -41.45
C LEU A 1018 -29.06 -2.35 -41.97
N ALA A 1019 -29.03 -3.67 -41.78
CA ALA A 1019 -30.15 -4.54 -42.17
C ALA A 1019 -31.44 -4.29 -41.36
N LYS A 1020 -31.36 -3.55 -40.25
CA LYS A 1020 -32.51 -3.10 -39.45
C LYS A 1020 -33.09 -1.76 -39.90
N ALA A 1021 -32.48 -1.11 -40.89
CA ALA A 1021 -32.95 0.19 -41.39
C ALA A 1021 -34.42 0.13 -41.86
N VAL A 1022 -35.13 1.23 -41.63
CA VAL A 1022 -36.56 1.37 -42.00
C VAL A 1022 -36.71 1.48 -43.52
N SER A 1023 -35.79 2.18 -44.18
CA SER A 1023 -35.79 2.41 -45.62
C SER A 1023 -34.43 2.13 -46.25
N TYR A 1024 -34.44 1.88 -47.56
CA TYR A 1024 -33.23 1.75 -48.38
C TYR A 1024 -32.43 3.06 -48.39
N GLN A 1025 -31.09 2.95 -48.45
CA GLN A 1025 -30.15 4.06 -48.65
C GLN A 1025 -29.19 3.69 -49.80
N PRO A 1026 -28.82 4.63 -50.69
CA PRO A 1026 -27.93 4.34 -51.83
C PRO A 1026 -26.60 3.71 -51.44
N GLU A 1027 -26.05 4.08 -50.29
CA GLU A 1027 -24.76 3.60 -49.79
C GLU A 1027 -24.77 2.10 -49.43
N PHE A 1028 -25.96 1.48 -49.30
CA PHE A 1028 -26.08 0.05 -49.06
C PHE A 1028 -25.48 -0.78 -50.19
N GLU A 1029 -25.50 -0.29 -51.44
CA GLU A 1029 -24.82 -0.95 -52.58
C GLU A 1029 -23.33 -1.13 -52.29
N THR A 1030 -22.67 -0.04 -51.91
CA THR A 1030 -21.24 -0.03 -51.58
C THR A 1030 -20.95 -0.90 -50.37
N MET A 1031 -21.80 -0.84 -49.34
CA MET A 1031 -21.61 -1.65 -48.12
C MET A 1031 -21.76 -3.15 -48.39
N VAL A 1032 -22.72 -3.56 -49.22
CA VAL A 1032 -22.88 -4.95 -49.63
C VAL A 1032 -21.67 -5.41 -50.43
N LEU A 1033 -21.21 -4.65 -51.43
CA LEU A 1033 -20.03 -5.01 -52.22
C LEU A 1033 -18.78 -5.18 -51.36
N LYS A 1034 -18.48 -4.19 -50.49
CA LYS A 1034 -17.36 -4.26 -49.55
C LYS A 1034 -17.48 -5.45 -48.60
N GLY A 1035 -18.70 -5.72 -48.12
CA GLY A 1035 -18.99 -6.83 -47.23
C GLY A 1035 -18.81 -8.20 -47.88
N LEU A 1036 -19.17 -8.34 -49.16
CA LEU A 1036 -18.98 -9.58 -49.94
C LEU A 1036 -17.50 -9.86 -50.25
N ASP A 1037 -16.67 -8.83 -50.42
CA ASP A 1037 -15.22 -8.96 -50.67
C ASP A 1037 -14.38 -9.13 -49.39
N ASP A 1038 -14.99 -8.99 -48.21
CA ASP A 1038 -14.27 -9.03 -46.93
C ASP A 1038 -13.69 -10.43 -46.66
N SER A 1039 -12.53 -10.51 -46.00
CA SER A 1039 -11.88 -11.80 -45.70
C SER A 1039 -12.58 -12.58 -44.58
N TYR A 1040 -13.36 -11.93 -43.71
CA TYR A 1040 -14.07 -12.58 -42.61
C TYR A 1040 -15.44 -13.10 -43.05
N PHE A 1041 -15.67 -14.41 -42.92
CA PHE A 1041 -16.86 -15.07 -43.48
C PHE A 1041 -18.18 -14.56 -42.87
N GLU A 1042 -18.22 -14.20 -41.58
CA GLU A 1042 -19.45 -13.65 -40.98
C GLU A 1042 -19.78 -12.26 -41.55
N THR A 1043 -18.79 -11.48 -42.01
CA THR A 1043 -19.03 -10.22 -42.71
C THR A 1043 -19.75 -10.50 -44.02
N ARG A 1044 -19.23 -11.45 -44.83
CA ARG A 1044 -19.85 -11.86 -46.09
C ARG A 1044 -21.26 -12.37 -45.89
N LEU A 1045 -21.47 -13.18 -44.84
CA LEU A 1045 -22.80 -13.67 -44.45
C LEU A 1045 -23.77 -12.52 -44.17
N ARG A 1046 -23.36 -11.50 -43.40
CA ARG A 1046 -24.21 -10.33 -43.11
C ARG A 1046 -24.41 -9.43 -44.33
N ALA A 1047 -23.46 -9.37 -45.26
CA ALA A 1047 -23.63 -8.66 -46.52
C ALA A 1047 -24.74 -9.29 -47.37
N ILE A 1048 -24.79 -10.63 -47.45
CA ILE A 1048 -25.89 -11.36 -48.09
C ILE A 1048 -27.21 -11.10 -47.35
N GLY A 1049 -27.19 -11.03 -46.02
CA GLY A 1049 -28.36 -10.66 -45.22
C GLY A 1049 -28.91 -9.26 -45.53
N LEU A 1050 -28.03 -8.26 -45.62
CA LEU A 1050 -28.38 -6.89 -46.01
C LEU A 1050 -28.94 -6.86 -47.45
N TYR A 1051 -28.29 -7.59 -48.37
CA TYR A 1051 -28.78 -7.76 -49.74
C TYR A 1051 -30.20 -8.35 -49.78
N ARG A 1052 -30.44 -9.46 -49.07
CA ARG A 1052 -31.77 -10.11 -49.03
C ARG A 1052 -32.87 -9.17 -48.51
N ARG A 1053 -32.53 -8.28 -47.58
CA ARG A 1053 -33.48 -7.30 -47.02
C ARG A 1053 -33.90 -6.25 -48.05
N PHE A 1054 -32.96 -5.77 -48.87
CA PHE A 1054 -33.16 -4.70 -49.85
C PHE A 1054 -32.91 -5.18 -51.29
N TYR A 1055 -33.31 -6.41 -51.60
CA TYR A 1055 -32.94 -7.05 -52.87
C TYR A 1055 -33.61 -6.37 -54.08
N ARG A 1056 -34.78 -5.74 -53.89
CA ARG A 1056 -35.52 -5.08 -54.97
C ARG A 1056 -34.75 -3.89 -55.53
N GLU A 1057 -34.11 -3.13 -54.65
CA GLU A 1057 -33.27 -2.01 -54.99
C GLU A 1057 -31.88 -2.47 -55.46
N LEU A 1058 -31.27 -3.41 -54.73
CA LEU A 1058 -29.90 -3.86 -54.98
C LEU A 1058 -29.73 -4.76 -56.21
N ASN A 1059 -30.80 -5.40 -56.70
CA ASN A 1059 -30.78 -6.20 -57.92
C ASN A 1059 -30.37 -5.43 -59.18
N ARG A 1060 -30.50 -4.09 -59.16
CA ARG A 1060 -30.10 -3.22 -60.28
C ARG A 1060 -28.59 -3.30 -60.52
N GLN A 1061 -27.81 -3.60 -59.49
CA GLN A 1061 -26.37 -3.67 -59.57
C GLN A 1061 -25.89 -5.10 -59.87
N ARG A 1062 -25.69 -5.41 -61.16
CA ARG A 1062 -25.27 -6.77 -61.61
C ARG A 1062 -24.03 -7.29 -60.90
N ALA A 1063 -23.08 -6.42 -60.57
CA ALA A 1063 -21.86 -6.79 -59.85
C ALA A 1063 -22.13 -7.46 -58.48
N ILE A 1064 -23.20 -7.07 -57.78
CA ILE A 1064 -23.59 -7.72 -56.51
C ILE A 1064 -24.12 -9.13 -56.78
N CYS A 1065 -25.03 -9.26 -57.74
CA CYS A 1065 -25.63 -10.54 -58.15
C CYS A 1065 -24.55 -11.54 -58.60
N ASP A 1066 -23.63 -11.11 -59.47
CA ASP A 1066 -22.55 -11.95 -59.99
C ASP A 1066 -21.61 -12.40 -58.87
N LYS A 1067 -21.31 -11.52 -57.91
CA LYS A 1067 -20.50 -11.87 -56.73
C LYS A 1067 -21.21 -12.89 -55.85
N ILE A 1068 -22.48 -12.68 -55.50
CA ILE A 1068 -23.26 -13.63 -54.69
C ILE A 1068 -23.31 -14.99 -55.41
N HIS A 1069 -23.52 -15.01 -56.72
CA HIS A 1069 -23.52 -16.22 -57.50
C HIS A 1069 -22.16 -16.93 -57.50
N SER A 1070 -21.06 -16.18 -57.69
CA SER A 1070 -19.71 -16.74 -57.67
C SER A 1070 -19.35 -17.30 -56.28
N ILE A 1071 -19.78 -16.65 -55.20
CA ILE A 1071 -19.62 -17.10 -53.82
C ILE A 1071 -20.35 -18.42 -53.60
N ALA A 1072 -21.61 -18.56 -54.06
CA ALA A 1072 -22.35 -19.82 -53.96
C ALA A 1072 -21.57 -21.00 -54.59
N LEU A 1073 -20.95 -20.75 -55.75
CA LEU A 1073 -20.21 -21.75 -56.52
C LEU A 1073 -18.77 -21.99 -56.04
N ASN A 1074 -18.18 -21.07 -55.28
CA ASN A 1074 -16.78 -21.15 -54.83
C ASN A 1074 -16.56 -22.28 -53.82
N LYS A 1075 -15.80 -23.31 -54.20
CA LYS A 1075 -15.49 -24.46 -53.33
C LYS A 1075 -14.61 -24.12 -52.13
N ARG A 1076 -13.85 -23.03 -52.18
CA ARG A 1076 -12.95 -22.59 -51.09
C ARG A 1076 -13.66 -21.76 -50.01
N GLU A 1077 -14.93 -21.44 -50.22
CA GLU A 1077 -15.73 -20.63 -49.30
C GLU A 1077 -16.39 -21.47 -48.17
N SER A 1078 -16.64 -20.84 -47.03
CA SER A 1078 -17.36 -21.40 -45.88
C SER A 1078 -18.77 -21.87 -46.27
N TYR A 1079 -19.17 -23.03 -45.72
CA TYR A 1079 -20.47 -23.63 -46.01
C TYR A 1079 -21.64 -22.73 -45.61
N GLU A 1080 -21.50 -21.93 -44.55
CA GLU A 1080 -22.48 -20.96 -44.08
C GLU A 1080 -22.73 -19.86 -45.11
N VAL A 1081 -21.65 -19.22 -45.60
CA VAL A 1081 -21.75 -18.15 -46.59
C VAL A 1081 -22.31 -18.68 -47.90
N ARG A 1082 -21.84 -19.86 -48.33
CA ARG A 1082 -22.33 -20.52 -49.55
C ARG A 1082 -23.80 -20.90 -49.44
N SER A 1083 -24.23 -21.44 -48.31
CA SER A 1083 -25.62 -21.80 -48.06
C SER A 1083 -26.55 -20.59 -48.20
N ASP A 1084 -26.18 -19.45 -47.62
CA ASP A 1084 -26.95 -18.20 -47.74
C ASP A 1084 -26.87 -17.58 -49.14
N ALA A 1085 -25.72 -17.69 -49.83
CA ALA A 1085 -25.58 -17.24 -51.20
C ALA A 1085 -26.41 -18.08 -52.19
N ILE A 1086 -26.48 -19.41 -51.98
CA ILE A 1086 -27.36 -20.32 -52.72
C ILE A 1086 -28.82 -19.90 -52.52
N ALA A 1087 -29.23 -19.61 -51.28
CA ALA A 1087 -30.58 -19.17 -51.00
C ALA A 1087 -30.89 -17.81 -51.65
N ALA A 1088 -29.96 -16.84 -51.54
CA ALA A 1088 -30.11 -15.51 -52.13
C ALA A 1088 -30.11 -15.50 -53.66
N SER A 1089 -29.48 -16.49 -54.31
CA SER A 1089 -29.38 -16.57 -55.78
C SER A 1089 -30.73 -16.60 -56.50
N VAL A 1090 -31.79 -17.09 -55.83
CA VAL A 1090 -33.15 -17.14 -56.39
C VAL A 1090 -33.75 -15.75 -56.63
N LEU A 1091 -33.25 -14.73 -55.92
CA LEU A 1091 -33.76 -13.37 -55.97
C LEU A 1091 -33.37 -12.64 -57.26
N PHE A 1092 -32.34 -13.10 -57.97
CA PHE A 1092 -31.85 -12.47 -59.19
C PHE A 1092 -31.72 -13.41 -60.38
N LEU A 1093 -31.56 -14.73 -60.19
CA LEU A 1093 -31.63 -15.69 -61.28
C LEU A 1093 -33.09 -15.93 -61.71
N ASN A 1094 -33.30 -16.29 -62.97
CA ASN A 1094 -34.57 -16.86 -63.41
C ASN A 1094 -34.63 -18.36 -63.04
N GLN A 1095 -35.82 -18.97 -63.15
CA GLN A 1095 -36.05 -20.36 -62.73
C GLN A 1095 -35.04 -21.35 -63.34
N THR A 1096 -34.88 -21.33 -64.67
CA THR A 1096 -34.00 -22.26 -65.38
C THR A 1096 -32.54 -22.08 -64.94
N GLN A 1097 -32.05 -20.84 -64.91
CA GLN A 1097 -30.69 -20.53 -64.44
C GLN A 1097 -30.45 -20.96 -62.99
N TYR A 1098 -31.44 -20.79 -62.12
CA TYR A 1098 -31.35 -21.21 -60.72
C TYR A 1098 -31.25 -22.73 -60.61
N ILE A 1099 -32.16 -23.47 -61.26
CA ILE A 1099 -32.18 -24.93 -61.27
C ILE A 1099 -30.86 -25.50 -61.79
N ASP A 1100 -30.39 -25.02 -62.94
CA ASP A 1100 -29.15 -25.49 -63.57
C ASP A 1100 -27.94 -25.23 -62.67
N SER A 1101 -27.87 -24.04 -62.09
CA SER A 1101 -26.77 -23.65 -61.22
C SER A 1101 -26.75 -24.41 -59.90
N MET A 1102 -27.93 -24.74 -59.34
CA MET A 1102 -28.04 -25.35 -58.02
C MET A 1102 -28.08 -26.89 -58.06
N ASN A 1103 -28.25 -27.50 -59.24
CA ASN A 1103 -28.30 -28.97 -59.41
C ASN A 1103 -27.10 -29.69 -58.79
N LYS A 1104 -25.91 -29.12 -58.90
CA LYS A 1104 -24.68 -29.67 -58.32
C LYS A 1104 -24.71 -29.78 -56.79
N PHE A 1105 -25.57 -29.02 -56.11
CA PHE A 1105 -25.66 -29.01 -54.64
C PHE A 1105 -26.62 -30.05 -54.08
N LEU A 1106 -27.50 -30.64 -54.90
CA LEU A 1106 -28.46 -31.68 -54.47
C LEU A 1106 -27.78 -32.90 -53.85
N PHE A 1107 -26.54 -33.18 -54.26
CA PHE A 1107 -25.70 -34.27 -53.78
C PHE A 1107 -24.46 -33.79 -52.99
N ALA A 1108 -24.42 -32.51 -52.59
CA ALA A 1108 -23.26 -31.96 -51.89
C ALA A 1108 -23.01 -32.68 -50.55
N ARG A 1109 -21.76 -33.04 -50.27
CA ARG A 1109 -21.39 -33.79 -49.05
C ARG A 1109 -21.83 -33.11 -47.75
N ASN A 1110 -21.72 -31.78 -47.67
CA ASN A 1110 -22.15 -31.00 -46.51
C ASN A 1110 -23.65 -30.68 -46.58
N VAL A 1111 -24.40 -31.03 -45.54
CA VAL A 1111 -25.86 -30.88 -45.49
C VAL A 1111 -26.31 -29.43 -45.66
N ARG A 1112 -25.56 -28.45 -45.14
CA ARG A 1112 -25.93 -27.02 -45.17
C ARG A 1112 -26.07 -26.45 -46.58
N LEU A 1113 -25.33 -26.99 -47.55
CA LEU A 1113 -25.46 -26.55 -48.95
C LEU A 1113 -26.79 -27.01 -49.55
N ARG A 1114 -27.23 -28.22 -49.22
CA ARG A 1114 -28.55 -28.74 -49.60
C ARG A 1114 -29.68 -27.96 -48.92
N GLU A 1115 -29.52 -27.66 -47.62
CA GLU A 1115 -30.45 -26.79 -46.89
C GLU A 1115 -30.53 -25.38 -47.49
N GLY A 1116 -29.41 -24.85 -48.00
CA GLY A 1116 -29.38 -23.59 -48.74
C GLY A 1116 -30.27 -23.62 -49.98
N VAL A 1117 -30.29 -24.73 -50.73
CA VAL A 1117 -31.19 -24.92 -51.89
C VAL A 1117 -32.64 -24.95 -51.45
N LEU A 1118 -32.97 -25.64 -50.35
CA LEU A 1118 -34.33 -25.67 -49.79
C LEU A 1118 -34.79 -24.26 -49.38
N ARG A 1119 -33.96 -23.53 -48.62
CA ARG A 1119 -34.23 -22.13 -48.24
C ARG A 1119 -34.39 -21.22 -49.46
N GLY A 1120 -33.59 -21.45 -50.51
CA GLY A 1120 -33.71 -20.72 -51.77
C GLY A 1120 -35.02 -21.01 -52.50
N VAL A 1121 -35.49 -22.26 -52.53
CA VAL A 1121 -36.80 -22.57 -53.11
C VAL A 1121 -37.93 -21.94 -52.30
N GLU A 1122 -37.89 -22.02 -50.97
CA GLU A 1122 -38.89 -21.37 -50.12
C GLU A 1122 -38.93 -19.85 -50.33
N LEU A 1123 -37.75 -19.22 -50.38
CA LEU A 1123 -37.62 -17.80 -50.66
C LEU A 1123 -38.12 -17.43 -52.06
N GLY A 1124 -37.80 -18.25 -53.07
CA GLY A 1124 -38.26 -18.04 -54.44
C GLY A 1124 -39.77 -18.18 -54.59
N ILE A 1125 -40.40 -19.12 -53.88
CA ILE A 1125 -41.86 -19.24 -53.82
C ILE A 1125 -42.45 -17.98 -53.17
N LYS A 1126 -41.90 -17.57 -52.02
CA LYS A 1126 -42.38 -16.39 -51.29
C LYS A 1126 -42.31 -15.11 -52.12
N GLU A 1127 -41.25 -14.93 -52.88
CA GLU A 1127 -41.04 -13.75 -53.74
C GLU A 1127 -41.54 -13.95 -55.19
N ASN A 1128 -42.35 -14.99 -55.45
CA ASN A 1128 -42.93 -15.31 -56.77
C ASN A 1128 -41.91 -15.38 -57.92
N ARG A 1129 -40.80 -16.10 -57.72
CA ARG A 1129 -39.66 -16.23 -58.66
C ARG A 1129 -39.71 -17.46 -59.57
N PHE A 1130 -40.70 -18.33 -59.40
CA PHE A 1130 -40.84 -19.59 -60.15
C PHE A 1130 -42.09 -19.60 -61.02
N ASP A 1131 -41.90 -19.96 -62.29
CA ASP A 1131 -42.96 -20.04 -63.29
C ASP A 1131 -43.51 -21.46 -63.41
N ASN A 1132 -42.68 -22.50 -63.26
CA ASN A 1132 -43.11 -23.89 -63.38
C ASN A 1132 -42.73 -24.68 -62.12
N PHE A 1133 -43.69 -24.78 -61.18
CA PHE A 1133 -43.50 -25.49 -59.92
C PHE A 1133 -43.32 -27.01 -60.09
N HIS A 1134 -43.80 -27.59 -61.19
CA HIS A 1134 -43.60 -29.01 -61.48
C HIS A 1134 -42.11 -29.31 -61.76
N GLU A 1135 -41.45 -28.43 -62.51
CA GLU A 1135 -40.02 -28.51 -62.79
C GLU A 1135 -39.18 -28.36 -61.51
N VAL A 1136 -39.53 -27.39 -60.64
CA VAL A 1136 -38.90 -27.21 -59.32
C VAL A 1136 -39.10 -28.45 -58.43
N SER A 1137 -40.28 -29.09 -58.50
CA SER A 1137 -40.55 -30.33 -57.76
C SER A 1137 -39.68 -31.48 -58.26
N LYS A 1138 -39.55 -31.65 -59.59
CA LYS A 1138 -38.69 -32.66 -60.21
C LYS A 1138 -37.22 -32.45 -59.87
N PHE A 1139 -36.78 -31.20 -59.81
CA PHE A 1139 -35.45 -30.80 -59.35
C PHE A 1139 -35.20 -31.24 -57.90
N LEU A 1140 -36.07 -30.84 -56.96
CA LEU A 1140 -35.90 -31.16 -55.54
C LEU A 1140 -35.96 -32.67 -55.24
N LYS A 1141 -36.77 -33.45 -55.96
CA LYS A 1141 -36.88 -34.91 -55.76
C LYS A 1141 -35.57 -35.66 -55.96
N GLN A 1142 -34.59 -35.07 -56.64
CA GLN A 1142 -33.27 -35.66 -56.84
C GLN A 1142 -32.35 -35.46 -55.62
N MET A 1143 -32.74 -34.67 -54.62
CA MET A 1143 -31.88 -34.31 -53.47
C MET A 1143 -31.56 -35.49 -52.55
N LEU A 1144 -30.30 -35.60 -52.17
CA LEU A 1144 -29.84 -36.59 -51.19
C LEU A 1144 -30.19 -36.15 -49.76
N LEU A 1145 -31.15 -36.82 -49.12
CA LEU A 1145 -31.66 -36.51 -47.77
C LEU A 1145 -30.90 -37.24 -46.65
N THR A 1146 -29.58 -37.10 -46.66
CA THR A 1146 -28.68 -37.65 -45.62
C THR A 1146 -28.13 -36.55 -44.72
N ASN A 1147 -27.93 -36.85 -43.44
CA ASN A 1147 -27.26 -35.95 -42.51
C ASN A 1147 -25.72 -36.08 -42.63
N SER A 1148 -24.99 -34.99 -42.39
CA SER A 1148 -23.53 -34.98 -42.26
C SER A 1148 -23.04 -35.05 -40.82
N ASP A 1149 -23.93 -34.88 -39.83
CA ASP A 1149 -23.53 -34.53 -38.46
C ASP A 1149 -23.57 -35.71 -37.47
N PHE A 1150 -23.56 -36.97 -37.96
CA PHE A 1150 -23.64 -38.20 -37.14
C PHE A 1150 -24.78 -38.21 -36.10
N GLN A 1151 -25.84 -37.41 -36.30
CA GLN A 1151 -27.02 -37.40 -35.44
C GLN A 1151 -28.12 -38.30 -36.00
N ALA A 1152 -28.83 -38.99 -35.09
CA ALA A 1152 -29.94 -39.89 -35.45
C ALA A 1152 -31.13 -39.15 -36.09
N HIS A 1153 -31.30 -37.86 -35.81
CA HIS A 1153 -32.33 -37.02 -36.40
C HIS A 1153 -31.81 -36.29 -37.65
N PHE A 1154 -32.57 -36.32 -38.73
CA PHE A 1154 -32.18 -35.79 -40.03
C PHE A 1154 -32.95 -34.49 -40.28
N HIS A 1155 -32.50 -33.37 -39.71
CA HIS A 1155 -33.17 -32.06 -39.85
C HIS A 1155 -33.51 -31.68 -41.31
N ILE A 1156 -32.64 -32.05 -42.26
CA ILE A 1156 -32.87 -31.84 -43.69
C ILE A 1156 -34.13 -32.54 -44.21
N ARG A 1157 -34.52 -33.70 -43.65
CA ARG A 1157 -35.77 -34.38 -44.05
C ARG A 1157 -37.00 -33.57 -43.67
N ASP A 1158 -36.97 -32.94 -42.50
CA ASP A 1158 -38.09 -32.13 -42.04
C ASP A 1158 -38.16 -30.81 -42.80
N GLN A 1159 -37.02 -30.17 -43.05
CA GLN A 1159 -36.97 -29.01 -43.97
C GLN A 1159 -37.48 -29.38 -45.35
N PHE A 1160 -37.03 -30.50 -45.94
CA PHE A 1160 -37.50 -30.95 -47.25
C PHE A 1160 -39.01 -31.17 -47.28
N LYS A 1161 -39.58 -31.81 -46.24
CA LYS A 1161 -41.03 -31.98 -46.11
C LYS A 1161 -41.75 -30.63 -46.07
N ASN A 1162 -41.26 -29.69 -45.26
CA ASN A 1162 -41.83 -28.35 -45.17
C ASN A 1162 -41.78 -27.62 -46.52
N THR A 1163 -40.63 -27.60 -47.17
CA THR A 1163 -40.47 -27.01 -48.51
C THR A 1163 -41.38 -27.68 -49.54
N ALA A 1164 -41.54 -29.01 -49.50
CA ALA A 1164 -42.43 -29.74 -50.40
C ALA A 1164 -43.91 -29.40 -50.16
N VAL A 1165 -44.32 -29.20 -48.90
CA VAL A 1165 -45.67 -28.72 -48.56
C VAL A 1165 -45.89 -27.31 -49.11
N VAL A 1166 -44.95 -26.40 -48.88
CA VAL A 1166 -45.00 -25.01 -49.40
C VAL A 1166 -45.09 -25.02 -50.94
N LEU A 1167 -44.29 -25.86 -51.61
CA LEU A 1167 -44.31 -25.99 -53.06
C LEU A 1167 -45.62 -26.58 -53.59
N ARG A 1168 -46.20 -27.58 -52.90
CA ARG A 1168 -47.50 -28.15 -53.27
C ARG A 1168 -48.63 -27.12 -53.13
N GLN A 1169 -48.61 -26.35 -52.04
CA GLN A 1169 -49.57 -25.25 -51.83
C GLN A 1169 -49.45 -24.18 -52.92
N ALA A 1170 -48.22 -23.77 -53.27
CA ALA A 1170 -47.98 -22.83 -54.35
C ALA A 1170 -48.47 -23.36 -55.72
N THR A 1171 -48.26 -24.65 -55.99
CA THR A 1171 -48.74 -25.32 -57.21
C THR A 1171 -50.27 -25.28 -57.28
N LEU A 1172 -50.96 -25.65 -56.20
CA LEU A 1172 -52.42 -25.62 -56.12
C LEU A 1172 -52.98 -24.19 -56.26
N ASN A 1173 -52.32 -23.21 -55.65
CA ASN A 1173 -52.72 -21.80 -55.76
C ASN A 1173 -52.58 -21.29 -57.20
N LYS A 1174 -51.50 -21.67 -57.90
CA LYS A 1174 -51.29 -21.27 -59.31
C LYS A 1174 -52.26 -21.97 -60.27
N SER A 1175 -52.58 -23.24 -60.04
CA SER A 1175 -53.63 -23.93 -60.81
C SER A 1175 -55.01 -23.33 -60.55
N ARG A 1176 -55.32 -22.91 -59.32
CA ARG A 1176 -56.57 -22.20 -58.99
C ARG A 1176 -56.64 -20.80 -59.59
N SER A 1177 -55.51 -20.10 -59.74
CA SER A 1177 -55.48 -18.80 -60.40
C SER A 1177 -55.62 -18.92 -61.92
N GLN A 1178 -55.01 -19.93 -62.56
CA GLN A 1178 -55.19 -20.20 -64.00
C GLN A 1178 -56.62 -20.64 -64.35
N VAL A 1179 -57.24 -21.50 -63.53
CA VAL A 1179 -58.66 -21.89 -63.74
C VAL A 1179 -59.63 -20.70 -63.54
N LYS A 1180 -59.22 -19.66 -62.80
CA LYS A 1180 -59.98 -18.40 -62.66
C LYS A 1180 -59.70 -17.36 -63.74
N GLU A 1181 -58.63 -17.52 -64.51
CA GLU A 1181 -58.31 -16.66 -65.67
C GLU A 1181 -58.82 -17.26 -66.98
N ASP A 1182 -58.96 -18.59 -67.06
CA ASP A 1182 -59.58 -19.33 -68.19
C ASP A 1182 -61.12 -19.44 -68.08
N GLN A 1183 -61.71 -19.06 -66.93
CA GLN A 1183 -63.16 -18.84 -66.73
C GLN A 1183 -63.48 -17.35 -66.80
#